data_AF-A0A8C7AMU2-F1
#
_entry.id   AF-A0A8C7AMU2-F1
#
_cell.length_a   1.000
_cell.length_b   1.000
_cell.length_c   1.000
_cell.angle_alpha   90.00
_cell.angle_beta   90.00
_cell.angle_gamma   90.00
#
_symmetry.space_group_name_H-M   'P 1'
#
loop_
_entity.id
_entity.type
_entity.pdbx_description
1 polymer ?
#
loop_
_entity_poly.entity_id
_entity_poly.type
_entity_poly.pdbx_seq_one_letter_code
_entity_poly.pdbx_strand_id
1 'polypeptide(L)'
;MGQSSSSQPSHGGDMLSSFEKFYKDFKMESKIISQEAINSIQSSLKAGDLQSAGSVINNALRDINNAPLSIAVIGETGTGKSSFINAIRRLGNEEEGAAPAGFIGITMERKKYEHPKLPNVTLWELPGIGPFKFPPHEYLEKMKFREYDFFIIISATRFKTSDAQLCSAIKKMKKNFYFVRTKIDCDLHNIKMFHPNKFNEQEILEKIHNDCVNNLKKANVSDPQVFLISSFQLANYDFPRLDSTLVRDLPEHKRHIFMQYLPNITEATIDGKRESLRKKVWLEAMRAGASAFVPMMGYISDKDMETLKDTLTLYRVYFGLDDSSLKMIAKDLDVSVEKLKENLNFPHLLSAEKDEKSLGEKLWRYVENFCSVSGGPIASGIYFNKIFYLQNFVLETVASDAKVLLKNVDLWIEPKPKLRMLLCQTMGQSLSSTSSYTKSSDLASGFDKFFKNFKPESKILSQETIALIETHLKAGDIPRVPSVISDALRDIDIAPVNIVVTGEPGTGKSSFINALQGVRHNEEGASPTRAVETTLERIAYKNPKLPNVTFWDLPGMMTITFQPQKYLKKMKFGEYDFFIIISSTCFKINDAHLAEAIRRMKNFYFVRTKVDSDLHSAKISKPSAFNKDEILQRVRSDCVTQLENANMGGTQVFLIPSFDLSDYDFPHLETTFLRELPAHKCHIFMQYLPNVMEAAIDRKRDSLKQKVWLEALMAGASATISFLGFISDNDVEKLEETLTLYRSYFGLDDSSLETIAKDLHVSAEKLKANLTSPHLLSAEKGPIASGIYFRKIFYLQNYFLETVVNDAKVLLKKQVIFKDPVESGQSYLPQDVRNENWWLTGDGKWGRNVYSF
;
A
#
# COMPACT_ATOMS: atom_id res chain seq x y z
N MET A 1 93.14 -7.19 12.57
CA MET A 1 91.93 -7.42 11.74
C MET A 1 90.74 -7.50 12.68
N GLY A 2 89.70 -6.72 12.41
CA GLY A 2 88.48 -6.70 13.21
C GLY A 2 87.51 -5.68 12.62
N GLN A 3 86.82 -6.06 11.54
CA GLN A 3 85.70 -5.29 11.00
C GLN A 3 84.46 -5.61 11.82
N SER A 4 83.94 -4.62 12.55
CA SER A 4 82.59 -4.66 13.10
C SER A 4 81.60 -4.24 12.01
N SER A 5 80.85 -5.20 11.49
CA SER A 5 79.68 -4.96 10.64
C SER A 5 78.58 -4.27 11.45
N SER A 6 78.27 -3.01 11.13
CA SER A 6 77.04 -2.36 11.60
C SER A 6 75.86 -2.86 10.76
N SER A 7 75.06 -3.76 11.32
CA SER A 7 73.77 -4.15 10.76
C SER A 7 72.78 -2.98 10.88
N GLN A 8 72.32 -2.44 9.75
CA GLN A 8 71.13 -1.58 9.73
C GLN A 8 69.91 -2.36 10.28
N PRO A 9 68.99 -1.74 11.04
CA PRO A 9 67.74 -2.39 11.40
C PRO A 9 66.91 -2.65 10.14
N SER A 10 66.39 -3.86 9.99
CA SER A 10 65.58 -4.25 8.83
C SER A 10 64.18 -3.63 8.90
N HIS A 11 64.02 -2.37 8.48
CA HIS A 11 62.73 -1.67 8.42
C HIS A 11 61.61 -2.46 7.69
N GLY A 12 61.96 -3.35 6.75
CA GLY A 12 61.00 -4.22 6.05
C GLY A 12 60.36 -5.31 6.93
N GLY A 13 61.10 -5.88 7.90
CA GLY A 13 60.59 -6.92 8.80
C GLY A 13 59.53 -6.40 9.77
N ASP A 14 59.71 -5.17 10.24
CA ASP A 14 58.79 -4.52 11.17
C ASP A 14 57.48 -4.10 10.48
N MET A 15 57.55 -3.57 9.26
CA MET A 15 56.35 -3.32 8.44
C MET A 15 55.60 -4.60 8.10
N LEU A 16 56.32 -5.69 7.80
CA LEU A 16 55.70 -6.98 7.54
C LEU A 16 54.89 -7.48 8.74
N SER A 17 55.47 -7.42 9.95
CA SER A 17 54.79 -7.87 11.17
C SER A 17 53.54 -7.02 11.50
N SER A 18 53.62 -5.69 11.31
CA SER A 18 52.49 -4.78 11.46
C SER A 18 51.41 -5.05 10.41
N PHE A 19 51.80 -5.30 9.16
CA PHE A 19 50.89 -5.64 8.07
C PHE A 19 50.18 -6.98 8.32
N GLU A 20 50.90 -8.01 8.74
CA GLU A 20 50.31 -9.31 9.06
C GLU A 20 49.39 -9.25 10.28
N LYS A 21 49.73 -8.49 11.32
CA LYS A 21 48.87 -8.29 12.51
C LYS A 21 47.59 -7.55 12.15
N PHE A 22 47.71 -6.40 11.48
CA PHE A 22 46.57 -5.61 11.02
C PHE A 22 45.65 -6.43 10.11
N TYR A 23 46.23 -7.24 9.23
CA TYR A 23 45.47 -8.06 8.31
C TYR A 23 44.75 -9.25 8.97
N LYS A 24 45.38 -9.92 9.95
CA LYS A 24 44.78 -11.03 10.71
C LYS A 24 43.53 -10.62 11.49
N ASP A 25 43.44 -9.35 11.88
CA ASP A 25 42.29 -8.81 12.59
C ASP A 25 41.04 -8.61 11.70
N PHE A 26 41.12 -8.89 10.38
CA PHE A 26 40.00 -8.74 9.46
C PHE A 26 39.22 -10.02 9.15
N LYS A 27 37.90 -9.95 9.32
CA LYS A 27 36.96 -10.92 8.73
C LYS A 27 37.04 -10.88 7.20
N MET A 28 36.97 -12.05 6.54
CA MET A 28 37.13 -12.19 5.08
C MET A 28 36.15 -11.32 4.27
N GLU A 29 34.92 -11.16 4.78
CA GLU A 29 33.84 -10.37 4.19
C GLU A 29 34.12 -8.85 4.18
N SER A 30 35.10 -8.40 4.97
CA SER A 30 35.41 -6.99 5.17
C SER A 30 36.69 -6.51 4.47
N LYS A 31 37.29 -7.35 3.62
CA LYS A 31 38.50 -7.00 2.85
C LYS A 31 38.18 -5.95 1.78
N ILE A 32 39.02 -4.90 1.69
CA ILE A 32 38.91 -3.81 0.69
C ILE A 32 39.94 -3.91 -0.44
N ILE A 33 40.86 -4.88 -0.35
CA ILE A 33 41.89 -5.19 -1.36
C ILE A 33 41.90 -6.69 -1.64
N SER A 34 42.30 -7.08 -2.85
CA SER A 34 42.32 -8.49 -3.27
C SER A 34 43.40 -9.30 -2.56
N GLN A 35 43.20 -10.62 -2.45
CA GLN A 35 44.19 -11.52 -1.87
C GLN A 35 45.53 -11.48 -2.63
N GLU A 36 45.49 -11.26 -3.94
CA GLU A 36 46.67 -11.09 -4.79
C GLU A 36 47.47 -9.85 -4.41
N ALA A 37 46.80 -8.71 -4.18
CA ALA A 37 47.45 -7.47 -3.74
C ALA A 37 48.08 -7.66 -2.35
N ILE A 38 47.39 -8.35 -1.45
CA ILE A 38 47.89 -8.67 -0.10
C ILE A 38 49.16 -9.54 -0.17
N ASN A 39 49.12 -10.60 -0.96
CA ASN A 39 50.27 -11.50 -1.14
C ASN A 39 51.46 -10.77 -1.78
N SER A 40 51.18 -9.86 -2.73
CA SER A 40 52.20 -9.02 -3.36
C SER A 40 52.84 -8.06 -2.37
N ILE A 41 52.05 -7.39 -1.52
CA ILE A 41 52.56 -6.51 -0.46
C ILE A 41 53.42 -7.31 0.53
N GLN A 42 52.93 -8.46 1.00
CA GLN A 42 53.68 -9.31 1.92
C GLN A 42 55.01 -9.79 1.32
N SER A 43 55.02 -10.15 0.04
CA SER A 43 56.23 -10.61 -0.64
C SER A 43 57.25 -9.48 -0.79
N SER A 44 56.81 -8.29 -1.18
CA SER A 44 57.69 -7.11 -1.29
C SER A 44 58.24 -6.68 0.08
N LEU A 45 57.42 -6.69 1.13
CA LEU A 45 57.87 -6.38 2.49
C LEU A 45 58.87 -7.42 3.03
N LYS A 46 58.66 -8.72 2.76
CA LYS A 46 59.61 -9.81 3.09
C LYS A 46 60.96 -9.61 2.41
N ALA A 47 60.95 -9.15 1.16
CA ALA A 47 62.17 -8.86 0.40
C ALA A 47 62.85 -7.54 0.80
N GLY A 48 62.24 -6.74 1.69
CA GLY A 48 62.73 -5.40 2.04
C GLY A 48 62.51 -4.35 0.94
N ASP A 49 61.76 -4.67 -0.11
CA ASP A 49 61.46 -3.77 -1.22
C ASP A 49 60.24 -2.88 -0.89
N LEU A 50 60.51 -1.81 -0.15
CA LEU A 50 59.50 -0.84 0.29
C LEU A 50 58.89 -0.06 -0.89
N GLN A 51 59.65 0.17 -1.96
CA GLN A 51 59.17 0.90 -3.14
C GLN A 51 58.11 0.08 -3.89
N SER A 52 58.38 -1.21 -4.13
CA SER A 52 57.40 -2.10 -4.73
C SER A 52 56.16 -2.28 -3.85
N ALA A 53 56.33 -2.44 -2.53
CA ALA A 53 55.21 -2.48 -1.60
C ALA A 53 54.34 -1.21 -1.67
N GLY A 54 54.98 -0.03 -1.64
CA GLY A 54 54.30 1.26 -1.77
C GLY A 54 53.56 1.43 -3.10
N SER A 55 54.13 0.94 -4.21
CA SER A 55 53.50 0.95 -5.54
C SER A 55 52.24 0.09 -5.59
N VAL A 56 52.29 -1.13 -5.06
CA VAL A 56 51.13 -2.03 -4.99
C VAL A 56 50.01 -1.43 -4.15
N ILE A 57 50.35 -0.84 -2.99
CA ILE A 57 49.37 -0.15 -2.13
C ILE A 57 48.76 1.05 -2.85
N ASN A 58 49.57 1.85 -3.57
CA ASN A 58 49.08 3.00 -4.32
C ASN A 58 48.10 2.58 -5.43
N ASN A 59 48.40 1.51 -6.16
CA ASN A 59 47.49 0.97 -7.17
C ASN A 59 46.17 0.51 -6.54
N ALA A 60 46.25 -0.23 -5.42
CA ALA A 60 45.05 -0.68 -4.71
C ALA A 60 44.19 0.49 -4.19
N LEU A 61 44.81 1.54 -3.65
CA LEU A 61 44.10 2.76 -3.23
C LEU A 61 43.44 3.49 -4.41
N ARG A 62 44.12 3.54 -5.57
CA ARG A 62 43.55 4.12 -6.79
C ARG A 62 42.32 3.33 -7.25
N ASP A 63 42.40 2.00 -7.22
CA ASP A 63 41.29 1.14 -7.61
C ASP A 63 40.10 1.29 -6.64
N ILE A 64 40.35 1.36 -5.33
CA ILE A 64 39.33 1.61 -4.31
C ILE A 64 38.61 2.96 -4.52
N ASN A 65 39.37 4.01 -4.79
CA ASN A 65 38.82 5.38 -4.87
C ASN A 65 38.07 5.64 -6.18
N ASN A 66 38.48 4.99 -7.27
CA ASN A 66 37.97 5.30 -8.62
C ASN A 66 37.09 4.19 -9.21
N ALA A 67 36.81 3.11 -8.47
CA ALA A 67 35.98 2.02 -8.97
C ALA A 67 34.57 2.49 -9.32
N PRO A 68 34.16 2.45 -10.61
CA PRO A 68 32.78 2.71 -10.97
C PRO A 68 31.92 1.51 -10.55
N LEU A 69 30.76 1.80 -9.97
CA LEU A 69 29.76 0.82 -9.59
C LEU A 69 28.43 1.17 -10.26
N SER A 70 27.94 0.29 -11.12
CA SER A 70 26.66 0.46 -11.83
C SER A 70 25.67 -0.62 -11.43
N ILE A 71 24.59 -0.21 -10.76
CA ILE A 71 23.56 -1.10 -10.22
C ILE A 71 22.27 -0.89 -11.01
N ALA A 72 21.72 -1.95 -11.58
CA ALA A 72 20.43 -1.88 -12.26
C ALA A 72 19.28 -2.21 -11.31
N VAL A 73 18.25 -1.37 -11.28
CA VAL A 73 17.00 -1.56 -10.52
C VAL A 73 15.86 -1.76 -11.53
N ILE A 74 15.32 -2.97 -11.58
CA ILE A 74 14.27 -3.37 -12.54
C ILE A 74 13.00 -3.78 -11.78
N GLY A 75 11.84 -3.53 -12.36
CA GLY A 75 10.55 -3.91 -11.78
C GLY A 75 9.40 -3.27 -12.53
N GLU A 76 8.17 -3.78 -12.35
CA GLU A 76 6.99 -3.18 -12.97
C GLU A 76 6.66 -1.78 -12.40
N THR A 77 5.86 -1.00 -13.12
CA THR A 77 5.36 0.28 -12.61
C THR A 77 4.54 0.06 -11.34
N GLY A 78 4.68 0.94 -10.35
CA GLY A 78 3.96 0.84 -9.08
C GLY A 78 4.56 -0.15 -8.06
N THR A 79 5.65 -0.86 -8.37
CA THR A 79 6.32 -1.74 -7.39
C THR A 79 7.23 -0.99 -6.40
N GLY A 80 7.39 0.33 -6.55
CA GLY A 80 8.19 1.14 -5.61
C GLY A 80 9.68 1.28 -5.96
N LYS A 81 10.06 1.09 -7.23
CA LYS A 81 11.43 1.29 -7.74
C LYS A 81 12.03 2.66 -7.37
N SER A 82 11.33 3.75 -7.70
CA SER A 82 11.80 5.11 -7.42
C SER A 82 11.99 5.34 -5.93
N SER A 83 11.04 4.89 -5.10
CA SER A 83 11.15 4.97 -3.65
C SER A 83 12.35 4.20 -3.10
N PHE A 84 12.64 3.01 -3.65
CA PHE A 84 13.83 2.25 -3.30
C PHE A 84 15.14 2.96 -3.73
N ILE A 85 15.20 3.51 -4.94
CA ILE A 85 16.35 4.27 -5.44
C ILE A 85 16.62 5.49 -4.55
N ASN A 86 15.57 6.22 -4.17
CA ASN A 86 15.68 7.38 -3.29
C ASN A 86 16.12 6.98 -1.88
N ALA A 87 15.54 5.91 -1.33
CA ALA A 87 15.91 5.37 -0.02
C ALA A 87 17.40 5.01 0.06
N ILE A 88 17.92 4.27 -0.92
CA ILE A 88 19.34 3.92 -0.97
C ILE A 88 20.22 5.18 -1.14
N ARG A 89 19.77 6.18 -1.93
CA ARG A 89 20.48 7.45 -2.14
C ARG A 89 20.41 8.40 -0.94
N ARG A 90 19.70 8.04 0.13
CA ARG A 90 19.43 8.91 1.30
C ARG A 90 18.81 10.25 0.89
N LEU A 91 17.95 10.19 -0.12
CA LEU A 91 17.32 11.34 -0.70
C LEU A 91 15.82 11.25 -0.46
N GLY A 92 15.23 12.29 0.14
CA GLY A 92 13.80 12.41 0.32
C GLY A 92 13.07 12.40 -1.03
N ASN A 93 11.85 11.87 -1.05
CA ASN A 93 11.05 11.75 -2.28
C ASN A 93 10.60 13.09 -2.89
N GLU A 94 10.86 14.20 -2.21
CA GLU A 94 10.55 15.57 -2.63
C GLU A 94 11.81 16.41 -2.93
N GLU A 95 13.00 15.85 -2.71
CA GLU A 95 14.23 16.60 -2.92
C GLU A 95 14.60 16.72 -4.40
N GLU A 96 15.35 17.77 -4.70
CA GLU A 96 15.88 17.99 -6.04
C GLU A 96 16.78 16.81 -6.47
N GLY A 97 16.55 16.30 -7.68
CA GLY A 97 17.26 15.12 -8.18
C GLY A 97 16.74 13.77 -7.65
N ALA A 98 15.64 13.74 -6.90
CA ALA A 98 14.95 12.51 -6.53
C ALA A 98 14.42 11.78 -7.78
N ALA A 99 14.52 10.45 -7.77
CA ALA A 99 13.75 9.63 -8.69
C ALA A 99 12.27 9.95 -8.43
N PRO A 100 11.49 10.36 -9.44
CA PRO A 100 10.11 10.75 -9.23
C PRO A 100 9.37 9.55 -8.63
N ALA A 101 9.11 9.65 -7.33
CA ALA A 101 8.27 8.72 -6.57
C ALA A 101 6.83 9.09 -6.91
N GLY A 102 6.43 8.70 -8.12
CA GLY A 102 5.10 8.86 -8.64
C GLY A 102 4.66 7.54 -9.23
N PHE A 103 3.37 7.28 -9.14
CA PHE A 103 2.65 6.22 -9.84
C PHE A 103 2.76 6.30 -11.38
N ILE A 104 3.38 7.38 -11.86
CA ILE A 104 3.29 7.96 -13.20
C ILE A 104 4.62 7.78 -13.93
N GLY A 105 4.55 7.16 -15.10
CA GLY A 105 5.69 7.02 -15.99
C GLY A 105 5.93 5.55 -16.32
N ILE A 106 5.51 5.15 -17.51
CA ILE A 106 6.16 4.03 -18.18
C ILE A 106 7.53 4.57 -18.59
N THR A 107 8.54 4.38 -17.76
CA THR A 107 9.92 4.58 -18.22
C THR A 107 10.09 3.65 -19.42
N MET A 108 10.48 4.19 -20.59
CA MET A 108 10.73 3.39 -21.80
C MET A 108 12.23 3.23 -22.08
N GLU A 109 13.05 3.98 -21.35
CA GLU A 109 14.50 4.02 -21.47
C GLU A 109 15.13 3.87 -20.08
N ARG A 110 16.38 3.41 -20.04
CA ARG A 110 17.12 3.35 -18.78
C ARG A 110 17.43 4.77 -18.29
N LYS A 111 17.12 5.07 -17.03
CA LYS A 111 17.40 6.39 -16.43
C LYS A 111 18.49 6.29 -15.39
N LYS A 112 19.45 7.21 -15.46
CA LYS A 112 20.61 7.28 -14.58
C LYS A 112 20.29 8.14 -13.36
N TYR A 113 20.64 7.65 -12.17
CA TYR A 113 20.55 8.38 -10.91
C TYR A 113 21.89 8.30 -10.17
N GLU A 114 22.62 9.42 -10.15
CA GLU A 114 23.86 9.57 -9.42
C GLU A 114 23.59 10.15 -8.04
N HIS A 115 24.45 9.83 -7.08
CA HIS A 115 24.43 10.52 -5.79
C HIS A 115 25.25 11.82 -5.92
N PRO A 116 24.70 12.99 -5.55
CA PRO A 116 25.35 14.29 -5.77
C PRO A 116 26.76 14.38 -5.22
N LYS A 117 27.03 13.70 -4.10
CA LYS A 117 28.32 13.70 -3.41
C LYS A 117 29.14 12.41 -3.60
N LEU A 118 28.59 11.38 -4.26
CA LEU A 118 29.20 10.05 -4.43
C LEU A 118 29.02 9.54 -5.87
N PRO A 119 29.60 10.21 -6.88
CA PRO A 119 29.29 9.98 -8.28
C PRO A 119 29.72 8.60 -8.81
N ASN A 120 30.69 7.95 -8.15
CA ASN A 120 31.21 6.65 -8.58
C ASN A 120 30.20 5.50 -8.42
N VAL A 121 29.11 5.70 -7.69
CA VAL A 121 28.00 4.75 -7.59
C VAL A 121 26.80 5.29 -8.35
N THR A 122 26.41 4.58 -9.39
CA THR A 122 25.28 4.92 -10.24
C THR A 122 24.17 3.88 -10.09
N LEU A 123 22.97 4.34 -9.71
CA LEU A 123 21.75 3.55 -9.79
C LEU A 123 21.08 3.78 -11.14
N TRP A 124 20.77 2.71 -11.84
CA TRP A 124 20.06 2.74 -13.11
C TRP A 124 18.65 2.21 -12.92
N GLU A 125 17.66 3.09 -13.07
CA GLU A 125 16.28 2.65 -13.14
C GLU A 125 16.00 2.10 -14.53
N LEU A 126 15.63 0.82 -14.57
CA LEU A 126 15.30 0.13 -15.79
C LEU A 126 13.79 -0.06 -15.91
N PRO A 127 13.26 0.04 -17.12
CA PRO A 127 11.84 -0.18 -17.35
C PRO A 127 11.50 -1.67 -17.18
N GLY A 128 10.32 -1.99 -16.65
CA GLY A 128 9.87 -3.38 -16.53
C GLY A 128 9.75 -4.05 -17.91
N ILE A 129 9.70 -5.38 -17.97
CA ILE A 129 9.54 -6.12 -19.24
C ILE A 129 8.14 -5.90 -19.85
N GLY A 130 7.10 -5.77 -19.02
CA GLY A 130 5.68 -5.73 -19.44
C GLY A 130 5.28 -4.71 -20.52
N PRO A 131 5.81 -3.47 -20.56
CA PRO A 131 5.45 -2.48 -21.57
C PRO A 131 6.04 -2.75 -22.96
N PHE A 132 7.03 -3.63 -23.09
CA PHE A 132 7.73 -3.87 -24.35
C PHE A 132 7.14 -5.07 -25.10
N LYS A 133 6.81 -4.88 -26.38
CA LYS A 133 6.40 -5.94 -27.31
C LYS A 133 7.59 -6.74 -27.88
N PHE A 134 8.79 -6.54 -27.35
CA PHE A 134 10.01 -7.14 -27.89
C PHE A 134 10.30 -8.51 -27.27
N PRO A 135 10.93 -9.44 -28.01
CA PRO A 135 11.46 -10.68 -27.44
C PRO A 135 12.46 -10.40 -26.30
N PRO A 136 12.57 -11.27 -25.29
CA PRO A 136 13.45 -11.05 -24.14
C PRO A 136 14.92 -10.72 -24.49
N HIS A 137 15.46 -11.27 -25.58
CA HIS A 137 16.85 -11.02 -25.99
C HIS A 137 17.08 -9.56 -26.41
N GLU A 138 16.15 -8.95 -27.14
CA GLU A 138 16.23 -7.57 -27.64
C GLU A 138 16.13 -6.57 -26.48
N TYR A 139 15.32 -6.89 -25.47
CA TYR A 139 15.26 -6.11 -24.23
C TYR A 139 16.62 -6.10 -23.49
N LEU A 140 17.29 -7.25 -23.37
CA LEU A 140 18.59 -7.35 -22.69
C LEU A 140 19.67 -6.52 -23.39
N GLU A 141 19.68 -6.51 -24.72
CA GLU A 141 20.61 -5.69 -25.51
C GLU A 141 20.28 -4.20 -25.41
N LYS A 142 19.02 -3.81 -25.61
CA LYS A 142 18.59 -2.41 -25.53
C LYS A 142 18.86 -1.79 -24.17
N MET A 143 18.64 -2.56 -23.09
CA MET A 143 18.91 -2.13 -21.73
C MET A 143 20.38 -2.31 -21.32
N LYS A 144 21.22 -2.85 -22.21
CA LYS A 144 22.67 -3.03 -22.03
C LYS A 144 23.05 -3.76 -20.73
N PHE A 145 22.42 -4.91 -20.49
CA PHE A 145 22.59 -5.71 -19.27
C PHE A 145 24.05 -6.04 -18.90
N ARG A 146 24.98 -6.00 -19.88
CA ARG A 146 26.41 -6.26 -19.65
C ARG A 146 27.12 -5.15 -18.87
N GLU A 147 26.61 -3.92 -18.90
CA GLU A 147 27.23 -2.75 -18.27
C GLU A 147 27.06 -2.72 -16.74
N TYR A 148 26.15 -3.52 -16.18
CA TYR A 148 25.84 -3.52 -14.74
C TYR A 148 26.67 -4.55 -13.97
N ASP A 149 27.06 -4.16 -12.76
CA ASP A 149 27.74 -5.04 -11.81
C ASP A 149 26.80 -6.13 -11.29
N PHE A 150 25.57 -5.73 -10.92
CA PHE A 150 24.51 -6.62 -10.51
C PHE A 150 23.12 -5.98 -10.69
N PHE A 151 22.08 -6.79 -10.48
CA PHE A 151 20.67 -6.42 -10.67
C PHE A 151 19.87 -6.51 -9.37
N ILE A 152 19.01 -5.53 -9.11
CA ILE A 152 18.00 -5.55 -8.07
C ILE A 152 16.63 -5.63 -8.75
N ILE A 153 15.89 -6.69 -8.48
CA ILE A 153 14.57 -6.95 -9.06
C ILE A 153 13.53 -6.60 -8.00
N ILE A 154 12.82 -5.49 -8.22
CA ILE A 154 11.79 -4.95 -7.33
C ILE A 154 10.41 -5.49 -7.73
N SER A 155 9.82 -6.28 -6.83
CA SER A 155 8.45 -6.76 -6.96
C SER A 155 7.61 -6.34 -5.75
N ALA A 156 6.31 -6.15 -5.95
CA ALA A 156 5.39 -5.75 -4.88
C ALA A 156 4.05 -6.49 -5.00
N THR A 157 3.37 -6.66 -3.88
CA THR A 157 2.11 -7.40 -3.68
C THR A 157 2.16 -8.89 -4.03
N ARG A 158 2.49 -9.27 -5.28
CA ARG A 158 2.53 -10.66 -5.72
C ARG A 158 3.68 -10.90 -6.69
N PHE A 159 4.20 -12.12 -6.67
CA PHE A 159 5.18 -12.59 -7.64
C PHE A 159 4.54 -12.70 -9.03
N LYS A 160 5.19 -12.14 -10.06
CA LYS A 160 4.66 -12.12 -11.43
C LYS A 160 5.47 -13.01 -12.37
N THR A 161 4.83 -13.46 -13.45
CA THR A 161 5.51 -14.24 -14.50
C THR A 161 6.65 -13.45 -15.15
N SER A 162 6.49 -12.13 -15.30
CA SER A 162 7.52 -11.21 -15.76
C SER A 162 8.77 -11.22 -14.85
N ASP A 163 8.58 -11.32 -13.54
CA ASP A 163 9.67 -11.43 -12.56
C ASP A 163 10.47 -12.74 -12.79
N ALA A 164 9.79 -13.87 -12.96
CA ALA A 164 10.43 -15.15 -13.27
C ALA A 164 11.24 -15.13 -14.58
N GLN A 165 10.68 -14.53 -15.64
CA GLN A 165 11.36 -14.40 -16.92
C GLN A 165 12.64 -13.57 -16.79
N LEU A 166 12.59 -12.47 -16.03
CA LEU A 166 13.74 -11.61 -15.78
C LEU A 166 14.83 -12.33 -14.99
N CYS A 167 14.47 -13.00 -13.88
CA CYS A 167 15.41 -13.78 -13.08
C CYS A 167 16.10 -14.88 -13.92
N SER A 168 15.33 -15.58 -14.76
CA SER A 168 15.85 -16.62 -15.65
C SER A 168 16.83 -16.04 -16.69
N ALA A 169 16.50 -14.89 -17.26
CA ALA A 169 17.34 -14.20 -18.25
C ALA A 169 18.68 -13.75 -17.63
N ILE A 170 18.64 -13.10 -16.45
CA ILE A 170 19.85 -12.62 -15.76
C ILE A 170 20.74 -13.80 -15.35
N LYS A 171 20.15 -14.90 -14.86
CA LYS A 171 20.88 -16.12 -14.51
C LYS A 171 21.61 -16.72 -15.72
N LYS A 172 20.97 -16.76 -16.89
CA LYS A 172 21.62 -17.21 -18.14
C LYS A 172 22.81 -16.33 -18.53
N MET A 173 22.80 -15.05 -18.17
CA MET A 173 23.91 -14.13 -18.37
C MET A 173 25.02 -14.25 -17.32
N LYS A 174 24.90 -15.17 -16.34
CA LYS A 174 25.85 -15.37 -15.24
C LYS A 174 26.12 -14.08 -14.43
N LYS A 175 25.11 -13.22 -14.32
CA LYS A 175 25.14 -12.01 -13.49
C LYS A 175 24.39 -12.24 -12.19
N ASN A 176 24.85 -11.60 -11.11
CA ASN A 176 24.18 -11.67 -9.82
C ASN A 176 22.90 -10.83 -9.84
N PHE A 177 21.85 -11.33 -9.19
CA PHE A 177 20.63 -10.56 -8.96
C PHE A 177 20.10 -10.80 -7.55
N TYR A 178 19.36 -9.80 -7.05
CA TYR A 178 18.74 -9.81 -5.74
C TYR A 178 17.25 -9.53 -5.91
N PHE A 179 16.40 -10.43 -5.41
CA PHE A 179 14.96 -10.27 -5.50
C PHE A 179 14.44 -9.54 -4.25
N VAL A 180 13.89 -8.35 -4.44
CA VAL A 180 13.48 -7.47 -3.35
C VAL A 180 11.97 -7.25 -3.42
N ARG A 181 11.28 -7.79 -2.42
CA ARG A 181 9.84 -7.65 -2.23
C ARG A 181 9.56 -6.42 -1.37
N THR A 182 9.15 -5.34 -2.01
CA THR A 182 8.86 -4.04 -1.39
C THR A 182 7.42 -3.96 -0.88
N LYS A 183 7.05 -2.87 -0.19
CA LYS A 183 5.70 -2.59 0.33
C LYS A 183 5.19 -3.57 1.39
N ILE A 184 6.11 -4.18 2.14
CA ILE A 184 5.77 -5.07 3.26
C ILE A 184 4.96 -4.34 4.34
N ASP A 185 5.25 -3.06 4.56
CA ASP A 185 4.45 -2.18 5.41
C ASP A 185 2.97 -2.14 4.98
N CYS A 186 2.71 -1.96 3.68
CA CYS A 186 1.35 -1.97 3.14
C CYS A 186 0.71 -3.37 3.21
N ASP A 187 1.46 -4.44 2.94
CA ASP A 187 0.92 -5.80 3.01
C ASP A 187 0.53 -6.20 4.43
N LEU A 188 1.40 -5.92 5.40
CA LEU A 188 1.14 -6.16 6.82
C LEU A 188 -0.01 -5.31 7.32
N HIS A 189 -0.05 -4.03 6.96
CA HIS A 189 -1.17 -3.15 7.25
C HIS A 189 -2.47 -3.77 6.72
N ASN A 190 -2.51 -4.12 5.43
CA ASN A 190 -3.69 -4.68 4.79
C ASN A 190 -4.15 -6.00 5.44
N ILE A 191 -3.22 -6.91 5.75
CA ILE A 191 -3.55 -8.19 6.39
C ILE A 191 -4.06 -7.97 7.82
N LYS A 192 -3.46 -7.04 8.56
CA LYS A 192 -3.94 -6.63 9.89
C LYS A 192 -5.36 -6.09 9.81
N MET A 193 -5.67 -5.29 8.79
CA MET A 193 -7.04 -4.80 8.57
C MET A 193 -8.02 -5.94 8.23
N PHE A 194 -7.64 -6.88 7.36
CA PHE A 194 -8.53 -7.97 6.94
C PHE A 194 -8.75 -9.03 8.03
N HIS A 195 -7.73 -9.30 8.84
CA HIS A 195 -7.69 -10.41 9.79
C HIS A 195 -7.09 -10.00 11.14
N PRO A 196 -7.67 -9.03 11.86
CA PRO A 196 -7.08 -8.51 13.09
C PRO A 196 -6.87 -9.62 14.15
N ASN A 197 -7.82 -10.54 14.27
CA ASN A 197 -7.77 -11.64 15.26
C ASN A 197 -6.81 -12.78 14.89
N LYS A 198 -6.24 -12.79 13.68
CA LYS A 198 -5.28 -13.81 13.20
C LYS A 198 -3.97 -13.18 12.75
N PHE A 199 -3.73 -11.93 13.11
CA PHE A 199 -2.54 -11.21 12.69
C PHE A 199 -1.33 -11.70 13.47
N ASN A 200 -0.43 -12.40 12.79
CA ASN A 200 0.91 -12.72 13.27
C ASN A 200 1.91 -12.27 12.21
N GLU A 201 2.63 -11.19 12.51
CA GLU A 201 3.57 -10.56 11.58
C GLU A 201 4.64 -11.54 11.10
N GLN A 202 5.25 -12.32 12.00
CA GLN A 202 6.33 -13.26 11.65
C GLN A 202 5.83 -14.36 10.71
N GLU A 203 4.70 -15.01 11.04
CA GLU A 203 4.13 -16.03 10.17
C GLU A 203 3.74 -15.49 8.79
N ILE A 204 3.26 -14.25 8.72
CA ILE A 204 2.90 -13.60 7.46
C ILE A 204 4.16 -13.36 6.62
N LEU A 205 5.23 -12.81 7.22
CA LEU A 205 6.51 -12.59 6.56
C LEU A 205 7.10 -13.91 6.03
N GLU A 206 7.07 -14.97 6.83
CA GLU A 206 7.53 -16.30 6.40
C GLU A 206 6.72 -16.84 5.22
N LYS A 207 5.38 -16.68 5.24
CA LYS A 207 4.51 -17.08 4.13
C LYS A 207 4.84 -16.31 2.86
N ILE A 208 5.04 -14.99 2.94
CA ILE A 208 5.39 -14.15 1.79
C ILE A 208 6.79 -14.52 1.25
N HIS A 209 7.76 -14.72 2.14
CA HIS A 209 9.12 -15.13 1.77
C HIS A 209 9.11 -16.48 1.04
N ASN A 210 8.43 -17.48 1.63
CA ASN A 210 8.34 -18.82 1.06
C ASN A 210 7.60 -18.83 -0.28
N ASP A 211 6.56 -18.01 -0.46
CA ASP A 211 5.90 -17.86 -1.77
C ASP A 211 6.88 -17.34 -2.83
N CYS A 212 7.65 -16.29 -2.53
CA CYS A 212 8.65 -15.76 -3.45
C CYS A 212 9.73 -16.80 -3.80
N VAL A 213 10.27 -17.50 -2.79
CA VAL A 213 11.27 -18.56 -2.97
C VAL A 213 10.73 -19.71 -3.83
N ASN A 214 9.51 -20.18 -3.54
CA ASN A 214 8.90 -21.28 -4.27
C ASN A 214 8.63 -20.91 -5.73
N ASN A 215 8.17 -19.68 -6.00
CA ASN A 215 7.93 -19.23 -7.37
C ASN A 215 9.24 -19.04 -8.16
N LEU A 216 10.30 -18.56 -7.51
CA LEU A 216 11.64 -18.49 -8.14
C LEU A 216 12.23 -19.88 -8.40
N LYS A 217 12.06 -20.84 -7.48
CA LYS A 217 12.47 -22.24 -7.68
C LYS A 217 11.75 -22.88 -8.86
N LYS A 218 10.43 -22.66 -8.99
CA LYS A 218 9.65 -23.09 -10.17
C LYS A 218 10.17 -22.48 -11.48
N ALA A 219 10.76 -21.29 -11.43
CA ALA A 219 11.40 -20.64 -12.56
C ALA A 219 12.87 -21.10 -12.81
N ASN A 220 13.30 -22.22 -12.21
CA ASN A 220 14.66 -22.78 -12.28
C ASN A 220 15.75 -21.90 -11.64
N VAL A 221 15.37 -21.08 -10.65
CA VAL A 221 16.31 -20.39 -9.77
C VAL A 221 16.56 -21.27 -8.54
N SER A 222 17.69 -21.99 -8.54
CA SER A 222 18.09 -22.95 -7.49
C SER A 222 18.35 -22.32 -6.12
N ASP A 223 18.92 -21.12 -6.07
CA ASP A 223 19.26 -20.41 -4.82
C ASP A 223 18.80 -18.94 -4.89
N PRO A 224 17.49 -18.68 -4.70
CA PRO A 224 16.96 -17.32 -4.80
C PRO A 224 17.27 -16.50 -3.55
N GLN A 225 18.04 -15.43 -3.70
CA GLN A 225 18.19 -14.43 -2.65
C GLN A 225 16.97 -13.49 -2.64
N VAL A 226 16.08 -13.68 -1.66
CA VAL A 226 14.84 -12.91 -1.47
C VAL A 226 14.99 -11.99 -0.25
N PHE A 227 14.58 -10.74 -0.36
CA PHE A 227 14.59 -9.76 0.73
C PHE A 227 13.22 -9.07 0.82
N LEU A 228 12.58 -9.13 1.98
CA LEU A 228 11.32 -8.45 2.26
C LEU A 228 11.62 -7.08 2.89
N ILE A 229 11.25 -5.97 2.24
CA ILE A 229 11.60 -4.62 2.73
C ILE A 229 10.42 -3.64 2.71
N SER A 230 10.56 -2.57 3.48
CA SER A 230 9.84 -1.32 3.29
C SER A 230 10.83 -0.24 2.87
N SER A 231 10.52 0.52 1.81
CA SER A 231 11.34 1.67 1.40
C SER A 231 11.17 2.89 2.32
N PHE A 232 10.28 2.80 3.31
CA PHE A 232 10.00 3.88 4.27
C PHE A 232 10.47 3.54 5.70
N GLN A 233 10.72 2.26 5.99
CA GLN A 233 11.20 1.77 7.28
C GLN A 233 12.48 0.95 7.09
N LEU A 234 13.58 1.62 6.77
CA LEU A 234 14.83 0.97 6.33
C LEU A 234 15.54 0.19 7.45
N ALA A 235 15.28 0.49 8.72
CA ALA A 235 15.83 -0.28 9.84
C ALA A 235 15.09 -1.62 10.05
N ASN A 236 13.88 -1.77 9.50
CA ASN A 236 13.02 -2.93 9.70
C ASN A 236 13.20 -3.98 8.60
N TYR A 237 12.68 -5.19 8.86
CA TYR A 237 12.64 -6.31 7.93
C TYR A 237 14.03 -6.70 7.39
N ASP A 238 14.16 -7.03 6.10
CA ASP A 238 15.40 -7.54 5.51
C ASP A 238 16.32 -6.45 4.92
N PHE A 239 16.02 -5.15 5.06
CA PHE A 239 16.85 -4.12 4.43
C PHE A 239 18.30 -4.12 4.96
N PRO A 240 18.57 -4.25 6.28
CA PRO A 240 19.95 -4.41 6.78
C PRO A 240 20.65 -5.69 6.23
N ARG A 241 19.88 -6.77 6.02
CA ARG A 241 20.39 -8.01 5.42
C ARG A 241 20.71 -7.85 3.93
N LEU A 242 19.88 -7.08 3.22
CA LEU A 242 20.10 -6.70 1.83
C LEU A 242 21.41 -5.91 1.70
N ASP A 243 21.58 -4.84 2.47
CA ASP A 243 22.77 -3.99 2.48
C ASP A 243 24.07 -4.78 2.66
N SER A 244 24.12 -5.62 3.71
CA SER A 244 25.28 -6.46 4.01
C SER A 244 25.56 -7.48 2.89
N THR A 245 24.52 -8.06 2.30
CA THR A 245 24.64 -9.00 1.17
C THR A 245 25.17 -8.31 -0.09
N LEU A 246 24.63 -7.15 -0.44
CA LEU A 246 25.04 -6.40 -1.63
C LEU A 246 26.52 -5.98 -1.55
N VAL A 247 27.03 -5.63 -0.36
CA VAL A 247 28.47 -5.32 -0.19
C VAL A 247 29.31 -6.58 -0.26
N ARG A 248 28.91 -7.67 0.42
CA ARG A 248 29.69 -8.92 0.48
C ARG A 248 29.94 -9.49 -0.91
N ASP A 249 28.91 -9.48 -1.74
CA ASP A 249 28.91 -10.13 -3.06
C ASP A 249 29.61 -9.27 -4.14
N LEU A 250 30.09 -8.07 -3.80
CA LEU A 250 30.91 -7.22 -4.68
C LEU A 250 32.39 -7.63 -4.67
N PRO A 251 33.13 -7.36 -5.78
CA PRO A 251 34.59 -7.42 -5.79
C PRO A 251 35.19 -6.51 -4.72
N GLU A 252 36.30 -6.93 -4.09
CA GLU A 252 36.87 -6.30 -2.90
C GLU A 252 37.11 -4.79 -3.07
N HIS A 253 37.68 -4.39 -4.20
CA HIS A 253 37.98 -2.99 -4.51
C HIS A 253 36.73 -2.10 -4.66
N LYS A 254 35.54 -2.68 -4.93
CA LYS A 254 34.26 -1.94 -5.00
C LYS A 254 33.53 -1.87 -3.66
N ARG A 255 33.88 -2.73 -2.69
CA ARG A 255 33.19 -2.82 -1.40
C ARG A 255 33.30 -1.52 -0.60
N HIS A 256 34.48 -0.89 -0.61
CA HIS A 256 34.72 0.33 0.14
C HIS A 256 33.77 1.45 -0.30
N ILE A 257 33.72 1.74 -1.61
CA ILE A 257 32.93 2.87 -2.13
C ILE A 257 31.43 2.63 -1.96
N PHE A 258 30.97 1.39 -2.15
CA PHE A 258 29.57 1.04 -1.92
C PHE A 258 29.20 1.06 -0.44
N MET A 259 30.08 0.60 0.46
CA MET A 259 29.85 0.69 1.91
C MET A 259 29.67 2.14 2.35
N GLN A 260 30.47 3.09 1.85
CA GLN A 260 30.30 4.51 2.16
C GLN A 260 28.98 5.09 1.59
N TYR A 261 28.45 4.49 0.53
CA TYR A 261 27.22 4.88 -0.14
C TYR A 261 25.95 4.47 0.62
N LEU A 262 25.91 3.30 1.24
CA LEU A 262 24.73 2.74 1.92
C LEU A 262 24.14 3.63 3.03
N PRO A 263 22.82 3.63 3.29
CA PRO A 263 22.20 4.47 4.32
C PRO A 263 22.63 4.10 5.76
N ASN A 264 22.66 5.07 6.68
CA ASN A 264 23.02 4.84 8.10
C ASN A 264 21.81 4.33 8.90
N ILE A 265 21.38 3.11 8.61
CA ILE A 265 20.12 2.54 9.11
C ILE A 265 20.25 1.79 10.44
N THR A 266 21.44 1.26 10.73
CA THR A 266 21.73 0.49 11.95
C THR A 266 23.12 0.84 12.46
N GLU A 267 23.36 0.60 13.75
CA GLU A 267 24.72 0.70 14.30
C GLU A 267 25.72 -0.18 13.55
N ALA A 268 25.30 -1.38 13.13
CA ALA A 268 26.14 -2.30 12.37
C ALA A 268 26.57 -1.71 11.03
N THR A 269 25.70 -0.98 10.32
CA THR A 269 26.06 -0.29 9.07
C THR A 269 27.04 0.85 9.32
N ILE A 270 26.83 1.62 10.40
CA ILE A 270 27.74 2.70 10.81
C ILE A 270 29.13 2.13 11.16
N ASP A 271 29.17 1.04 11.93
CA ASP A 271 30.41 0.35 12.28
C ASP A 271 31.10 -0.22 11.03
N GLY A 272 30.34 -0.81 10.10
CA GLY A 272 30.86 -1.29 8.82
C GLY A 272 31.55 -0.20 8.00
N LYS A 273 30.95 1.00 7.93
CA LYS A 273 31.56 2.17 7.28
C LYS A 273 32.83 2.62 7.97
N ARG A 274 32.78 2.72 9.30
CA ARG A 274 33.92 3.09 10.14
C ARG A 274 35.09 2.14 9.91
N GLU A 275 34.87 0.84 9.99
CA GLU A 275 35.91 -0.15 9.74
C GLU A 275 36.46 -0.07 8.31
N SER A 276 35.60 0.15 7.31
CA SER A 276 36.02 0.33 5.92
C SER A 276 36.91 1.57 5.73
N LEU A 277 36.62 2.68 6.42
CA LEU A 277 37.44 3.91 6.38
C LEU A 277 38.74 3.75 7.14
N ARG A 278 38.71 3.15 8.33
CA ARG A 278 39.90 2.84 9.14
C ARG A 278 40.92 2.03 8.35
N LYS A 279 40.46 1.05 7.57
CA LYS A 279 41.31 0.26 6.67
C LYS A 279 41.96 1.08 5.57
N LYS A 280 41.20 1.98 4.95
CA LYS A 280 41.72 2.88 3.93
C LYS A 280 42.79 3.82 4.51
N VAL A 281 42.51 4.46 5.65
CA VAL A 281 43.47 5.32 6.37
C VAL A 281 44.76 4.56 6.69
N TRP A 282 44.66 3.30 7.10
CA TRP A 282 45.83 2.48 7.37
C TRP A 282 46.63 2.14 6.10
N LEU A 283 45.99 1.86 4.97
CA LEU A 283 46.68 1.68 3.68
C LEU A 283 47.37 2.96 3.22
N GLU A 284 46.76 4.13 3.43
CA GLU A 284 47.37 5.44 3.16
C GLU A 284 48.59 5.67 4.07
N ALA A 285 48.48 5.31 5.34
CA ALA A 285 49.57 5.37 6.31
C ALA A 285 50.74 4.45 5.92
N MET A 286 50.45 3.21 5.51
CA MET A 286 51.46 2.27 4.99
C MET A 286 52.19 2.80 3.77
N ARG A 287 51.45 3.34 2.79
CA ARG A 287 52.03 3.94 1.59
C ARG A 287 52.97 5.11 1.96
N ALA A 288 52.54 5.96 2.89
CA ALA A 288 53.34 7.08 3.36
C ALA A 288 54.58 6.59 4.11
N GLY A 289 54.45 5.58 4.98
CA GLY A 289 55.55 4.96 5.71
C GLY A 289 56.58 4.30 4.80
N ALA A 290 56.15 3.62 3.73
CA ALA A 290 57.03 3.04 2.71
C ALA A 290 57.85 4.09 1.94
N SER A 291 57.38 5.35 1.93
CA SER A 291 58.02 6.48 1.25
C SER A 291 58.85 7.38 2.18
N ALA A 292 58.73 7.24 3.50
CA ALA A 292 59.28 8.20 4.46
C ALA A 292 60.65 7.77 5.02
N PHE A 293 61.68 8.61 4.81
CA PHE A 293 63.04 8.40 5.31
C PHE A 293 63.32 9.10 6.67
N VAL A 294 62.32 9.73 7.31
CA VAL A 294 62.54 10.55 8.54
C VAL A 294 61.44 10.32 9.60
N PRO A 295 61.80 10.10 10.89
CA PRO A 295 60.84 9.92 11.98
C PRO A 295 60.28 11.23 12.55
N MET A 296 58.97 11.22 12.83
CA MET A 296 58.13 11.89 13.85
C MET A 296 58.47 13.26 14.53
N MET A 297 59.45 14.07 14.12
CA MET A 297 59.69 15.38 14.77
C MET A 297 59.19 16.56 13.93
N GLY A 298 58.02 17.10 14.27
CA GLY A 298 57.42 18.28 13.64
C GLY A 298 56.03 18.65 14.19
N TYR A 299 55.73 19.95 14.24
CA TYR A 299 54.43 20.56 14.59
C TYR A 299 53.36 20.22 13.54
N ILE A 300 52.07 20.23 13.90
CA ILE A 300 50.97 20.09 12.93
C ILE A 300 51.00 21.30 12.00
N SER A 301 51.17 21.09 10.69
CA SER A 301 51.24 22.17 9.72
C SER A 301 49.84 22.68 9.33
N ASP A 302 49.76 23.89 8.77
CA ASP A 302 48.51 24.43 8.21
C ASP A 302 47.92 23.51 7.12
N LYS A 303 48.78 22.85 6.35
CA LYS A 303 48.38 21.87 5.33
C LYS A 303 47.77 20.60 5.95
N ASP A 304 48.29 20.15 7.08
CA ASP A 304 47.71 19.03 7.84
C ASP A 304 46.32 19.43 8.37
N MET A 305 46.17 20.68 8.82
CA MET A 305 44.88 21.22 9.26
C MET A 305 43.86 21.33 8.13
N GLU A 306 44.27 21.76 6.94
CA GLU A 306 43.42 21.77 5.74
C GLU A 306 42.97 20.35 5.37
N THR A 307 43.91 19.40 5.36
CA THR A 307 43.63 17.97 5.12
C THR A 307 42.63 17.39 6.13
N LEU A 308 42.72 17.79 7.41
CA LEU A 308 41.76 17.36 8.45
C LEU A 308 40.38 17.96 8.25
N LYS A 309 40.28 19.23 7.84
CA LYS A 309 39.00 19.88 7.53
C LYS A 309 38.32 19.20 6.34
N ASP A 310 39.07 18.87 5.30
CA ASP A 310 38.58 18.12 4.15
C ASP A 310 38.12 16.71 4.54
N THR A 311 38.91 16.03 5.38
CA THR A 311 38.57 14.70 5.91
C THR A 311 37.28 14.75 6.74
N LEU A 312 37.14 15.72 7.65
CA LEU A 312 35.93 15.92 8.45
C LEU A 312 34.72 16.17 7.55
N THR A 313 34.86 17.03 6.54
CA THR A 313 33.78 17.31 5.57
C THR A 313 33.35 16.04 4.83
N LEU A 314 34.32 15.24 4.37
CA LEU A 314 34.03 13.98 3.68
C LEU A 314 33.34 12.96 4.59
N TYR A 315 33.83 12.78 5.82
CA TYR A 315 33.24 11.82 6.76
C TYR A 315 31.83 12.25 7.17
N ARG A 316 31.59 13.56 7.38
CA ARG A 316 30.23 14.08 7.62
C ARG A 316 29.26 13.66 6.50
N VAL A 317 29.69 13.70 5.23
CA VAL A 317 28.87 13.22 4.10
C VAL A 317 28.61 11.71 4.21
N TYR A 318 29.66 10.89 4.42
CA TYR A 318 29.51 9.43 4.51
C TYR A 318 28.58 9.00 5.67
N PHE A 319 28.61 9.71 6.78
CA PHE A 319 27.79 9.45 7.97
C PHE A 319 26.49 10.26 8.04
N GLY A 320 26.15 11.05 7.01
CA GLY A 320 24.88 11.80 6.97
C GLY A 320 24.79 12.90 8.03
N LEU A 321 25.93 13.49 8.39
CA LEU A 321 26.09 14.60 9.34
C LEU A 321 26.51 15.91 8.64
N ASP A 322 26.39 15.96 7.32
CA ASP A 322 26.58 17.20 6.58
C ASP A 322 25.38 18.15 6.75
N ASP A 323 25.56 19.42 6.37
CA ASP A 323 24.57 20.45 6.67
C ASP A 323 23.21 20.21 6.00
N SER A 324 23.16 19.55 4.84
CA SER A 324 21.89 19.18 4.19
C SER A 324 21.18 18.10 5.00
N SER A 325 21.89 17.06 5.41
CA SER A 325 21.32 15.96 6.21
C SER A 325 20.83 16.45 7.57
N LEU A 326 21.59 17.31 8.26
CA LEU A 326 21.16 17.87 9.54
C LEU A 326 19.92 18.75 9.42
N LYS A 327 19.79 19.53 8.34
CA LYS A 327 18.58 20.32 8.06
C LYS A 327 17.36 19.44 7.85
N MET A 328 17.52 18.31 7.16
CA MET A 328 16.43 17.35 7.00
C MET A 328 16.02 16.72 8.33
N ILE A 329 16.99 16.21 9.09
CA ILE A 329 16.73 15.60 10.40
C ILE A 329 16.06 16.63 11.34
N ALA A 330 16.52 17.88 11.32
CA ALA A 330 15.92 18.97 12.10
C ALA A 330 14.46 19.22 11.71
N LYS A 331 14.18 19.24 10.40
CA LYS A 331 12.81 19.39 9.87
C LYS A 331 11.92 18.22 10.27
N ASP A 332 12.41 16.99 10.15
CA ASP A 332 11.63 15.78 10.44
C ASP A 332 11.33 15.64 11.95
N LEU A 333 12.23 16.11 12.81
CA LEU A 333 12.08 16.09 14.27
C LEU A 333 11.44 17.36 14.86
N ASP A 334 11.08 18.36 14.04
CA ASP A 334 10.58 19.67 14.46
C ASP A 334 11.50 20.38 15.49
N VAL A 335 12.81 20.36 15.25
CA VAL A 335 13.84 21.01 16.08
C VAL A 335 14.74 21.91 15.24
N SER A 336 15.49 22.81 15.89
CA SER A 336 16.52 23.60 15.19
C SER A 336 17.78 22.78 14.94
N VAL A 337 18.53 23.14 13.89
CA VAL A 337 19.82 22.51 13.57
C VAL A 337 20.84 22.76 14.69
N GLU A 338 20.76 23.91 15.36
CA GLU A 338 21.60 24.27 16.50
C GLU A 338 21.39 23.31 17.66
N LYS A 339 20.13 22.99 17.99
CA LYS A 339 19.78 22.03 19.04
C LYS A 339 20.25 20.61 18.73
N LEU A 340 20.27 20.22 17.45
CA LEU A 340 20.91 18.96 17.04
C LEU A 340 22.42 19.02 17.29
N LYS A 341 23.08 20.11 16.89
CA LYS A 341 24.54 20.27 17.01
C LYS A 341 25.03 20.30 18.46
N GLU A 342 24.23 20.82 19.40
CA GLU A 342 24.54 20.81 20.85
C GLU A 342 24.77 19.39 21.40
N ASN A 343 24.15 18.39 20.80
CA ASN A 343 24.24 16.99 21.23
C ASN A 343 25.30 16.18 20.45
N LEU A 344 26.10 16.84 19.60
CA LEU A 344 27.11 16.21 18.73
C LEU A 344 28.49 16.80 19.00
N ASN A 345 29.53 15.99 18.84
CA ASN A 345 30.91 16.38 19.14
C ASN A 345 31.65 16.95 17.92
N PHE A 346 31.33 16.48 16.71
CA PHE A 346 31.98 16.89 15.47
C PHE A 346 31.89 18.40 15.18
N PRO A 347 30.80 19.15 15.51
CA PRO A 347 30.71 20.58 15.21
C PRO A 347 31.80 21.41 15.91
N HIS A 348 32.27 20.93 17.06
CA HIS A 348 33.26 21.60 17.91
C HIS A 348 34.65 20.95 17.83
N LEU A 349 34.82 19.94 16.98
CA LEU A 349 36.02 19.09 16.94
C LEU A 349 37.29 19.86 16.54
N LEU A 350 37.16 20.75 15.56
CA LEU A 350 38.27 21.54 15.00
C LEU A 350 38.14 23.04 15.34
N SER A 351 37.27 23.42 16.28
CA SER A 351 37.16 24.80 16.77
C SER A 351 38.11 25.03 17.94
N ALA A 352 38.73 26.20 18.00
CA ALA A 352 39.34 26.70 19.22
C ALA A 352 38.20 27.08 20.19
N GLU A 353 37.97 26.26 21.21
CA GLU A 353 37.04 26.60 22.30
C GLU A 353 37.60 27.79 23.10
N LYS A 354 36.74 28.45 23.88
CA LYS A 354 37.13 29.58 24.75
C LYS A 354 38.05 29.18 25.92
N ASP A 355 38.39 27.90 26.05
CA ASP A 355 39.34 27.41 27.03
C ASP A 355 40.78 27.73 26.60
N GLU A 356 41.63 28.09 27.56
CA GLU A 356 43.00 28.62 27.41
C GLU A 356 44.01 27.76 26.61
N LYS A 357 43.62 26.63 26.01
CA LYS A 357 44.52 25.69 25.31
C LYS A 357 44.40 25.79 23.79
N SER A 358 45.53 25.79 23.10
CA SER A 358 45.54 25.88 21.63
C SER A 358 44.97 24.60 20.98
N LEU A 359 44.30 24.73 19.83
CA LEU A 359 43.77 23.58 19.07
C LEU A 359 44.85 22.54 18.75
N GLY A 360 46.09 22.98 18.50
CA GLY A 360 47.24 22.12 18.28
C GLY A 360 47.58 21.24 19.49
N GLU A 361 47.49 21.77 20.72
CA GLU A 361 47.72 21.02 21.96
C GLU A 361 46.60 19.99 22.22
N LYS A 362 45.34 20.33 21.91
CA LYS A 362 44.20 19.41 22.02
C LYS A 362 44.39 18.19 21.12
N LEU A 363 44.78 18.42 19.87
CA LEU A 363 45.09 17.37 18.89
C LEU A 363 46.34 16.57 19.28
N TRP A 364 47.37 17.24 19.80
CA TRP A 364 48.60 16.60 20.27
C TRP A 364 48.35 15.59 21.39
N ARG A 365 47.61 16.00 22.42
CA ARG A 365 47.26 15.15 23.56
C ARG A 365 46.43 13.94 23.14
N TYR A 366 45.60 14.07 22.10
CA TYR A 366 44.90 12.92 21.55
C TYR A 366 45.87 11.89 20.95
N VAL A 367 46.85 12.33 20.14
CA VAL A 367 47.85 11.43 19.57
C VAL A 367 48.64 10.73 20.67
N GLU A 368 49.06 11.45 21.72
CA GLU A 368 49.74 10.87 22.89
C GLU A 368 48.89 9.83 23.61
N ASN A 369 47.62 10.15 23.91
CA ASN A 369 46.70 9.23 24.57
C ASN A 369 46.43 7.99 23.71
N PHE A 370 46.21 8.16 22.40
CA PHE A 370 45.98 7.06 21.48
C PHE A 370 47.20 6.13 21.43
N CYS A 371 48.41 6.69 21.29
CA CYS A 371 49.66 5.91 21.31
C CYS A 371 49.87 5.17 22.64
N SER A 372 49.49 5.80 23.77
CA SER A 372 49.62 5.21 25.10
C SER A 372 48.62 4.06 25.35
N VAL A 373 47.40 4.15 24.83
CA VAL A 373 46.33 3.14 25.02
C VAL A 373 46.43 2.00 24.01
N SER A 374 46.75 2.31 22.75
CA SER A 374 46.82 1.32 21.66
C SER A 374 48.20 0.71 21.45
N GLY A 375 49.21 1.16 22.20
CA GLY A 375 50.62 0.75 22.06
C GLY A 375 51.30 1.28 20.79
N GLY A 376 50.64 2.18 20.04
CA GLY A 376 51.03 2.56 18.69
C GLY A 376 50.86 1.39 17.69
N PRO A 377 50.70 1.64 16.37
CA PRO A 377 50.52 0.56 15.40
C PRO A 377 51.75 -0.32 15.15
N ILE A 378 52.90 -0.10 15.79
CA ILE A 378 54.16 -0.82 15.46
C ILE A 378 55.01 -1.03 16.73
N ALA A 379 55.40 -2.27 16.99
CA ALA A 379 56.17 -2.68 18.16
C ALA A 379 57.68 -2.31 18.11
N SER A 380 58.14 -1.42 17.22
CA SER A 380 59.59 -1.23 17.00
C SER A 380 60.05 0.10 16.36
N GLY A 381 59.26 1.18 16.40
CA GLY A 381 59.78 2.54 16.10
C GLY A 381 59.50 3.11 14.70
N ILE A 382 58.60 2.51 13.92
CA ILE A 382 58.04 3.16 12.71
C ILE A 382 56.79 3.95 13.14
N TYR A 383 56.92 5.27 13.27
CA TYR A 383 55.80 6.15 13.55
C TYR A 383 55.17 6.64 12.24
N PHE A 384 53.90 6.32 11.98
CA PHE A 384 53.14 6.96 10.89
C PHE A 384 53.01 8.46 11.12
N ASN A 385 52.83 9.21 10.03
CA ASN A 385 52.55 10.64 10.10
C ASN A 385 51.32 10.89 11.01
N LYS A 386 51.42 11.89 11.90
CA LYS A 386 50.42 12.26 12.92
C LYS A 386 49.02 12.45 12.34
N ILE A 387 48.96 12.92 11.09
CA ILE A 387 47.73 13.13 10.34
C ILE A 387 46.82 11.89 10.34
N PHE A 388 47.35 10.66 10.21
CA PHE A 388 46.54 9.44 10.13
C PHE A 388 45.89 9.06 11.47
N TYR A 389 46.51 9.40 12.60
CA TYR A 389 45.90 9.25 13.93
C TYR A 389 44.76 10.23 14.11
N LEU A 390 44.95 11.47 13.65
CA LEU A 390 43.93 12.52 13.70
C LEU A 390 42.76 12.23 12.73
N GLN A 391 43.01 11.62 11.57
CA GLN A 391 41.94 11.12 10.71
C GLN A 391 41.10 10.03 11.38
N ASN A 392 41.74 9.08 12.08
CA ASN A 392 41.02 8.07 12.87
C ASN A 392 40.25 8.70 14.05
N PHE A 393 40.78 9.76 14.68
CA PHE A 393 40.05 10.51 15.70
C PHE A 393 38.75 11.09 15.15
N VAL A 394 38.85 11.84 14.04
CA VAL A 394 37.71 12.43 13.35
C VAL A 394 36.71 11.36 12.96
N LEU A 395 37.19 10.21 12.46
CA LEU A 395 36.36 9.08 12.10
C LEU A 395 35.56 8.52 13.29
N GLU A 396 36.20 8.26 14.43
CA GLU A 396 35.52 7.74 15.64
C GLU A 396 34.50 8.76 16.18
N THR A 397 34.84 10.05 16.18
CA THR A 397 33.91 11.12 16.61
C THR A 397 32.66 11.15 15.72
N VAL A 398 32.84 11.22 14.40
CA VAL A 398 31.73 11.30 13.44
C VAL A 398 30.87 10.03 13.47
N ALA A 399 31.48 8.84 13.61
CA ALA A 399 30.75 7.59 13.74
C ALA A 399 29.93 7.53 15.04
N SER A 400 30.50 7.98 16.17
CA SER A 400 29.80 8.08 17.44
C SER A 400 28.60 9.02 17.36
N ASP A 401 28.78 10.21 16.77
CA ASP A 401 27.72 11.20 16.61
C ASP A 401 26.57 10.67 15.71
N ALA A 402 26.90 9.90 14.66
CA ALA A 402 25.89 9.24 13.84
C ALA A 402 25.07 8.22 14.63
N LYS A 403 25.69 7.47 15.56
CA LYS A 403 24.98 6.55 16.46
C LYS A 403 24.09 7.30 17.47
N VAL A 404 24.53 8.46 17.96
CA VAL A 404 23.74 9.32 18.85
C VAL A 404 22.46 9.77 18.14
N LEU A 405 22.55 10.26 16.89
CA LEU A 405 21.37 10.62 16.12
C LEU A 405 20.47 9.41 15.83
N LEU A 406 21.04 8.27 15.46
CA LEU A 406 20.27 7.05 15.19
C LEU A 406 19.42 6.61 16.39
N LYS A 407 19.94 6.70 17.62
CA LYS A 407 19.22 6.32 18.85
C LYS A 407 18.17 7.32 19.29
N ASN A 408 18.42 8.60 19.02
CA ASN A 408 17.58 9.67 19.56
C ASN A 408 16.34 9.93 18.71
N VAL A 409 16.27 9.49 17.45
CA VAL A 409 15.11 9.71 16.56
C VAL A 409 13.79 9.13 17.11
N ASP A 410 13.83 8.05 17.89
CA ASP A 410 12.63 7.42 18.47
C ASP A 410 12.01 8.20 19.66
N LEU A 411 12.71 9.19 20.21
CA LEU A 411 12.31 9.89 21.45
C LEU A 411 11.59 11.24 21.25
N TRP A 412 11.40 11.71 20.01
CA TRP A 412 10.88 13.07 19.74
C TRP A 412 9.51 13.13 19.04
N ILE A 413 8.83 12.00 18.86
CA ILE A 413 7.49 11.98 18.26
C ILE A 413 6.44 12.23 19.35
N GLU A 414 6.17 13.50 19.65
CA GLU A 414 4.95 13.89 20.38
C GLU A 414 3.83 14.30 19.42
N PRO A 415 2.58 13.82 19.61
CA PRO A 415 1.43 14.21 18.82
C PRO A 415 0.85 15.56 19.29
N LYS A 416 0.67 16.51 18.36
CA LYS A 416 0.04 17.83 18.62
C LYS A 416 -1.39 17.96 18.04
N PRO A 417 -2.21 18.90 18.55
CA PRO A 417 -3.65 18.72 18.79
C PRO A 417 -4.59 19.28 17.70
N LYS A 418 -5.85 18.80 17.69
CA LYS A 418 -6.95 19.22 16.78
C LYS A 418 -7.65 20.51 17.26
N LEU A 419 -7.83 21.45 16.34
CA LEU A 419 -8.63 22.68 16.42
C LEU A 419 -10.16 22.41 16.30
N ARG A 420 -10.98 23.28 16.89
CA ARG A 420 -12.45 23.20 17.01
C ARG A 420 -13.11 24.52 16.58
N MET A 421 -14.14 24.49 15.71
CA MET A 421 -15.28 25.45 15.52
C MET A 421 -15.88 25.28 14.09
N LEU A 422 -17.16 25.52 13.71
CA LEU A 422 -18.46 25.95 14.28
C LEU A 422 -19.58 25.75 13.19
N LEU A 423 -20.88 25.87 13.57
CA LEU A 423 -22.12 26.21 12.79
C LEU A 423 -22.90 25.07 12.08
N CYS A 424 -24.24 25.10 11.87
CA CYS A 424 -25.46 25.65 12.51
C CYS A 424 -26.69 25.04 11.75
N GLN A 425 -27.83 24.80 12.44
CA GLN A 425 -29.28 24.94 12.05
C GLN A 425 -29.80 24.39 10.66
N THR A 426 -31.03 23.92 10.38
CA THR A 426 -32.41 24.09 10.91
C THR A 426 -33.42 23.18 10.14
N MET A 427 -34.63 22.98 10.72
CA MET A 427 -35.98 22.71 10.13
C MET A 427 -36.21 21.36 9.41
N GLY A 428 -37.27 20.56 9.62
CA GLY A 428 -38.58 20.80 10.23
C GLY A 428 -39.64 20.99 9.15
N GLN A 429 -40.36 19.94 8.73
CA GLN A 429 -41.69 20.04 8.11
C GLN A 429 -42.43 18.70 8.09
N SER A 430 -43.62 18.71 8.70
CA SER A 430 -44.64 17.65 8.68
C SER A 430 -45.39 17.64 7.34
N LEU A 431 -45.69 16.46 6.80
CA LEU A 431 -46.62 16.32 5.68
C LEU A 431 -48.00 15.95 6.18
N SER A 432 -48.96 16.80 5.82
CA SER A 432 -50.39 16.71 6.09
C SER A 432 -51.10 15.68 5.21
N SER A 433 -52.21 15.19 5.75
CA SER A 433 -53.19 14.28 5.17
C SER A 433 -53.84 14.82 3.89
N THR A 434 -54.21 13.92 2.97
CA THR A 434 -55.32 14.18 2.05
C THR A 434 -56.10 12.92 1.64
N SER A 435 -57.35 13.22 1.30
CA SER A 435 -58.61 12.48 1.18
C SER A 435 -58.72 11.34 0.15
N SER A 436 -59.83 10.60 0.30
CA SER A 436 -60.38 9.52 -0.53
C SER A 436 -60.55 9.82 -2.02
N TYR A 437 -60.17 8.87 -2.88
CA TYR A 437 -60.37 8.89 -4.33
C TYR A 437 -61.46 7.89 -4.75
N THR A 438 -62.46 8.35 -5.50
CA THR A 438 -63.53 7.52 -6.09
C THR A 438 -63.86 8.02 -7.50
N LYS A 439 -63.00 7.71 -8.49
CA LYS A 439 -63.24 7.72 -9.96
C LYS A 439 -62.00 7.19 -10.70
N SER A 440 -62.17 6.53 -11.86
CA SER A 440 -61.06 5.91 -12.64
C SER A 440 -60.05 6.93 -13.17
N SER A 441 -60.48 8.15 -13.51
CA SER A 441 -59.60 9.29 -13.88
C SER A 441 -58.68 9.74 -12.73
N ASP A 442 -59.13 9.57 -11.49
CA ASP A 442 -58.39 9.97 -10.28
C ASP A 442 -57.33 8.92 -9.91
N LEU A 443 -57.58 7.65 -10.23
CA LEU A 443 -56.61 6.56 -10.10
C LEU A 443 -55.48 6.69 -11.13
N ALA A 444 -55.79 7.02 -12.38
CA ALA A 444 -54.77 7.24 -13.41
C ALA A 444 -53.86 8.44 -13.09
N SER A 445 -54.43 9.55 -12.62
CA SER A 445 -53.64 10.73 -12.18
C SER A 445 -52.84 10.47 -10.90
N GLY A 446 -53.39 9.69 -9.96
CA GLY A 446 -52.65 9.20 -8.78
C GLY A 446 -51.48 8.29 -9.14
N PHE A 447 -51.67 7.38 -10.11
CA PHE A 447 -50.65 6.46 -10.63
C PHE A 447 -49.47 7.22 -11.28
N ASP A 448 -49.77 8.12 -12.22
CA ASP A 448 -48.75 8.95 -12.89
C ASP A 448 -47.99 9.84 -11.88
N LYS A 449 -48.71 10.50 -10.96
CA LYS A 449 -48.09 11.34 -9.92
C LYS A 449 -47.19 10.53 -8.99
N PHE A 450 -47.54 9.28 -8.67
CA PHE A 450 -46.72 8.41 -7.83
C PHE A 450 -45.37 8.08 -8.49
N PHE A 451 -45.37 7.59 -9.73
CA PHE A 451 -44.13 7.18 -10.41
C PHE A 451 -43.25 8.35 -10.88
N LYS A 452 -43.81 9.55 -11.05
CA LYS A 452 -43.03 10.78 -11.33
C LYS A 452 -42.17 11.25 -10.17
N ASN A 453 -42.49 10.87 -8.94
CA ASN A 453 -41.76 11.31 -7.75
C ASN A 453 -40.47 10.52 -7.49
N PHE A 454 -40.23 9.44 -8.23
CA PHE A 454 -39.03 8.61 -8.07
C PHE A 454 -37.97 8.94 -9.11
N LYS A 455 -36.71 8.96 -8.65
CA LYS A 455 -35.55 9.12 -9.53
C LYS A 455 -35.45 7.95 -10.53
N PRO A 456 -34.90 8.15 -11.74
CA PRO A 456 -34.78 7.11 -12.75
C PRO A 456 -34.12 5.82 -12.22
N GLU A 457 -33.03 5.95 -11.46
CA GLU A 457 -32.29 4.83 -10.87
C GLU A 457 -33.06 4.07 -9.78
N SER A 458 -34.20 4.59 -9.30
CA SER A 458 -35.06 3.95 -8.30
C SER A 458 -36.30 3.28 -8.92
N LYS A 459 -36.58 3.49 -10.21
CA LYS A 459 -37.81 2.97 -10.85
C LYS A 459 -37.72 1.47 -11.09
N ILE A 460 -38.77 0.74 -10.71
CA ILE A 460 -38.85 -0.73 -10.89
C ILE A 460 -39.59 -1.14 -12.16
N LEU A 461 -40.33 -0.21 -12.78
CA LEU A 461 -41.06 -0.42 -14.04
C LEU A 461 -40.45 0.40 -15.18
N SER A 462 -40.52 -0.13 -16.40
CA SER A 462 -40.16 0.63 -17.59
C SER A 462 -41.21 1.71 -17.87
N GLN A 463 -40.81 2.76 -18.60
CA GLN A 463 -41.75 3.81 -19.00
C GLN A 463 -42.89 3.25 -19.88
N GLU A 464 -42.62 2.21 -20.67
CA GLU A 464 -43.59 1.51 -21.49
C GLU A 464 -44.64 0.80 -20.63
N THR A 465 -44.22 0.06 -19.60
CA THR A 465 -45.14 -0.63 -18.67
C THR A 465 -45.97 0.38 -17.87
N ILE A 466 -45.35 1.48 -17.41
CA ILE A 466 -46.06 2.58 -16.73
C ILE A 466 -47.15 3.16 -17.66
N ALA A 467 -46.80 3.47 -18.91
CA ALA A 467 -47.74 4.01 -19.89
C ALA A 467 -48.87 3.02 -20.24
N LEU A 468 -48.57 1.73 -20.31
CA LEU A 468 -49.56 0.68 -20.56
C LEU A 468 -50.59 0.61 -19.41
N ILE A 469 -50.12 0.57 -18.16
CA ILE A 469 -51.00 0.56 -16.98
C ILE A 469 -51.84 1.84 -16.93
N GLU A 470 -51.23 3.00 -17.17
CA GLU A 470 -51.93 4.29 -17.21
C GLU A 470 -53.03 4.32 -18.30
N THR A 471 -52.75 3.72 -19.46
CA THR A 471 -53.72 3.62 -20.57
C THR A 471 -54.93 2.77 -20.17
N HIS A 472 -54.71 1.60 -19.55
CA HIS A 472 -55.80 0.75 -19.07
C HIS A 472 -56.63 1.43 -17.96
N LEU A 473 -55.97 2.15 -17.04
CA LEU A 473 -56.65 2.92 -15.99
C LEU A 473 -57.51 4.06 -16.57
N LYS A 474 -56.99 4.81 -17.56
CA LYS A 474 -57.73 5.88 -18.26
C LYS A 474 -58.91 5.35 -19.07
N ALA A 475 -58.75 4.18 -19.69
CA ALA A 475 -59.80 3.51 -20.45
C ALA A 475 -60.89 2.88 -19.57
N GLY A 476 -60.70 2.82 -18.24
CA GLY A 476 -61.62 2.13 -17.33
C GLY A 476 -61.57 0.60 -17.43
N ASP A 477 -60.54 0.05 -18.07
CA ASP A 477 -60.30 -1.39 -18.26
C ASP A 477 -59.65 -1.99 -17.00
N ILE A 478 -60.30 -1.80 -15.85
CA ILE A 478 -59.82 -2.21 -14.52
C ILE A 478 -59.49 -3.72 -14.44
N PRO A 479 -60.22 -4.64 -15.09
CA PRO A 479 -59.89 -6.07 -15.03
C PRO A 479 -58.53 -6.45 -15.67
N ARG A 480 -58.00 -5.67 -16.62
CA ARG A 480 -56.69 -5.93 -17.24
C ARG A 480 -55.50 -5.36 -16.46
N VAL A 481 -55.74 -4.44 -15.53
CA VAL A 481 -54.67 -3.82 -14.72
C VAL A 481 -53.98 -4.85 -13.81
N PRO A 482 -54.69 -5.72 -13.06
CA PRO A 482 -54.07 -6.76 -12.26
C PRO A 482 -53.16 -7.71 -13.04
N SER A 483 -53.55 -8.12 -14.26
CA SER A 483 -52.72 -9.04 -15.06
C SER A 483 -51.41 -8.39 -15.50
N VAL A 484 -51.46 -7.13 -15.98
CA VAL A 484 -50.26 -6.39 -16.41
C VAL A 484 -49.30 -6.16 -15.23
N ILE A 485 -49.84 -5.83 -14.05
CA ILE A 485 -49.03 -5.67 -12.82
C ILE A 485 -48.45 -7.02 -12.38
N SER A 486 -49.23 -8.09 -12.40
CA SER A 486 -48.78 -9.43 -12.01
C SER A 486 -47.64 -9.92 -12.91
N ASP A 487 -47.76 -9.73 -14.23
CA ASP A 487 -46.70 -10.08 -15.17
C ASP A 487 -45.43 -9.25 -14.91
N ALA A 488 -45.57 -7.93 -14.68
CA ALA A 488 -44.43 -7.07 -14.38
C ALA A 488 -43.72 -7.43 -13.05
N LEU A 489 -44.48 -7.75 -12.00
CA LEU A 489 -43.92 -8.19 -10.71
C LEU A 489 -43.24 -9.56 -10.84
N ARG A 490 -43.82 -10.49 -11.61
CA ARG A 490 -43.18 -11.77 -11.91
C ARG A 490 -41.85 -11.56 -12.61
N ASP A 491 -41.82 -10.72 -13.64
CA ASP A 491 -40.59 -10.41 -14.40
C ASP A 491 -39.52 -9.77 -13.51
N ILE A 492 -39.92 -8.94 -12.54
CA ILE A 492 -39.02 -8.36 -11.53
C ILE A 492 -38.42 -9.44 -10.62
N ASP A 493 -39.25 -10.36 -10.13
CA ASP A 493 -38.83 -11.34 -9.12
C ASP A 493 -37.93 -12.43 -9.70
N ILE A 494 -38.12 -12.80 -10.97
CA ILE A 494 -37.33 -13.85 -11.64
C ILE A 494 -36.13 -13.31 -12.43
N ALA A 495 -35.97 -11.99 -12.52
CA ALA A 495 -34.95 -11.33 -13.33
C ALA A 495 -33.51 -11.72 -12.92
N PRO A 496 -32.73 -12.40 -13.79
CA PRO A 496 -31.33 -12.69 -13.49
C PRO A 496 -30.45 -11.46 -13.74
N VAL A 497 -29.55 -11.19 -12.81
CA VAL A 497 -28.52 -10.14 -12.90
C VAL A 497 -27.15 -10.80 -12.83
N ASN A 498 -26.40 -10.76 -13.92
CA ASN A 498 -25.10 -11.40 -14.03
C ASN A 498 -24.00 -10.35 -14.22
N ILE A 499 -23.14 -10.20 -13.22
CA ILE A 499 -22.07 -9.20 -13.23
C ILE A 499 -20.75 -9.93 -13.28
N VAL A 500 -19.88 -9.55 -14.20
CA VAL A 500 -18.57 -10.17 -14.33
C VAL A 500 -17.45 -9.25 -13.84
N VAL A 501 -16.53 -9.84 -13.10
CA VAL A 501 -15.34 -9.19 -12.56
C VAL A 501 -14.11 -9.89 -13.12
N THR A 502 -13.23 -9.12 -13.75
CA THR A 502 -11.98 -9.60 -14.34
C THR A 502 -10.84 -8.66 -14.01
N GLY A 503 -9.60 -9.13 -14.16
CA GLY A 503 -8.39 -8.38 -13.83
C GLY A 503 -7.27 -9.32 -13.42
N GLU A 504 -6.08 -8.79 -13.19
CA GLU A 504 -4.93 -9.61 -12.81
C GLU A 504 -5.04 -10.20 -11.38
N PRO A 505 -4.23 -11.22 -11.07
CA PRO A 505 -4.12 -11.74 -9.71
C PRO A 505 -3.62 -10.66 -8.76
N GLY A 506 -4.29 -10.48 -7.61
CA GLY A 506 -3.85 -9.55 -6.58
C GLY A 506 -4.25 -8.10 -6.77
N THR A 507 -5.00 -7.79 -7.82
CA THR A 507 -5.62 -6.46 -7.98
C THR A 507 -6.73 -6.23 -6.95
N GLY A 508 -7.26 -7.27 -6.32
CA GLY A 508 -8.31 -7.16 -5.30
C GLY A 508 -9.69 -7.60 -5.77
N LYS A 509 -9.79 -8.39 -6.84
CA LYS A 509 -11.05 -8.97 -7.36
C LYS A 509 -11.89 -9.63 -6.27
N SER A 510 -11.30 -10.58 -5.53
CA SER A 510 -11.99 -11.29 -4.45
C SER A 510 -12.44 -10.36 -3.34
N SER A 511 -11.62 -9.35 -2.97
CA SER A 511 -12.01 -8.34 -1.98
C SER A 511 -13.19 -7.49 -2.47
N PHE A 512 -13.20 -7.10 -3.74
CA PHE A 512 -14.31 -6.36 -4.33
C PHE A 512 -15.61 -7.19 -4.38
N ILE A 513 -15.53 -8.44 -4.83
CA ILE A 513 -16.67 -9.36 -4.86
C ILE A 513 -17.20 -9.62 -3.45
N ASN A 514 -16.30 -9.90 -2.50
CA ASN A 514 -16.65 -10.14 -1.11
C ASN A 514 -17.25 -8.91 -0.47
N ALA A 515 -16.75 -7.71 -0.74
CA ALA A 515 -17.31 -6.48 -0.21
C ALA A 515 -18.72 -6.20 -0.75
N LEU A 516 -19.00 -6.56 -2.01
CA LEU A 516 -20.33 -6.46 -2.62
C LEU A 516 -21.33 -7.49 -2.09
N GLN A 517 -20.91 -8.74 -1.88
CA GLN A 517 -21.70 -9.73 -1.15
C GLN A 517 -21.81 -9.37 0.34
N GLY A 518 -20.82 -8.62 0.80
CA GLY A 518 -20.36 -8.42 2.16
C GLY A 518 -20.35 -9.66 3.04
N VAL A 519 -19.74 -10.68 2.46
CA VAL A 519 -19.24 -11.84 3.19
C VAL A 519 -17.82 -11.51 3.64
N ARG A 520 -17.47 -11.74 4.92
CA ARG A 520 -16.08 -11.56 5.37
C ARG A 520 -15.17 -12.54 4.64
N HIS A 521 -13.91 -12.17 4.43
CA HIS A 521 -12.92 -13.02 3.78
C HIS A 521 -12.73 -14.43 4.39
N ASN A 522 -13.19 -14.64 5.62
CA ASN A 522 -13.06 -15.88 6.38
C ASN A 522 -14.38 -16.65 6.51
N GLU A 523 -15.48 -16.13 5.97
CA GLU A 523 -16.81 -16.76 6.05
C GLU A 523 -17.03 -17.76 4.91
N GLU A 524 -17.85 -18.77 5.17
CA GLU A 524 -18.23 -19.77 4.19
C GLU A 524 -18.99 -19.10 3.02
N GLY A 525 -18.56 -19.39 1.78
CA GLY A 525 -19.09 -18.73 0.58
C GLY A 525 -18.27 -17.53 0.08
N ALA A 526 -17.26 -17.05 0.82
CA ALA A 526 -16.39 -15.97 0.39
C ALA A 526 -15.53 -16.36 -0.83
N SER A 527 -15.31 -15.40 -1.74
CA SER A 527 -14.28 -15.51 -2.78
C SER A 527 -12.90 -15.61 -2.12
N PRO A 528 -12.15 -16.71 -2.36
CA PRO A 528 -10.88 -16.95 -1.68
C PRO A 528 -9.81 -15.99 -2.18
N THR A 529 -9.23 -15.20 -1.27
CA THR A 529 -8.08 -14.31 -1.50
C THR A 529 -6.76 -15.10 -1.61
N ARG A 530 -6.65 -16.02 -2.57
CA ARG A 530 -5.44 -16.83 -2.78
C ARG A 530 -4.33 -16.04 -3.50
N ALA A 531 -3.08 -16.36 -3.18
CA ALA A 531 -1.87 -15.73 -3.75
C ALA A 531 -1.66 -16.05 -5.25
N VAL A 532 -2.10 -17.22 -5.71
CA VAL A 532 -1.95 -17.71 -7.09
C VAL A 532 -3.33 -17.79 -7.75
N GLU A 533 -3.44 -17.33 -9.00
CA GLU A 533 -4.67 -17.50 -9.80
C GLU A 533 -4.77 -18.96 -10.22
N THR A 534 -5.74 -19.66 -9.62
CA THR A 534 -6.04 -21.07 -9.89
C THR A 534 -7.33 -21.23 -10.69
N THR A 535 -8.05 -20.12 -10.89
CA THR A 535 -9.26 -20.04 -11.69
C THR A 535 -8.88 -20.23 -13.15
N LEU A 536 -9.24 -21.37 -13.74
CA LEU A 536 -9.10 -21.67 -15.18
C LEU A 536 -10.45 -21.58 -15.92
N GLU A 537 -11.52 -21.44 -15.13
CA GLU A 537 -12.92 -21.42 -15.52
C GLU A 537 -13.67 -20.36 -14.71
N ARG A 538 -14.73 -19.78 -15.26
CA ARG A 538 -15.55 -18.78 -14.56
C ARG A 538 -16.14 -19.37 -13.26
N ILE A 539 -16.01 -18.66 -12.14
CA ILE A 539 -16.60 -19.07 -10.85
C ILE A 539 -17.80 -18.16 -10.57
N ALA A 540 -18.96 -18.77 -10.31
CA ALA A 540 -20.16 -18.07 -9.89
C ALA A 540 -20.18 -17.92 -8.37
N TYR A 541 -20.45 -16.72 -7.90
CA TYR A 541 -20.76 -16.44 -6.52
C TYR A 541 -22.18 -15.87 -6.43
N LYS A 542 -23.04 -16.61 -5.73
CA LYS A 542 -24.45 -16.28 -5.54
C LYS A 542 -24.68 -15.94 -4.08
N ASN A 543 -25.53 -14.95 -3.84
CA ASN A 543 -26.01 -14.66 -2.50
C ASN A 543 -27.17 -15.61 -2.16
N PRO A 544 -27.12 -16.33 -1.03
CA PRO A 544 -28.20 -17.24 -0.61
C PRO A 544 -29.57 -16.55 -0.49
N LYS A 545 -29.61 -15.28 -0.09
CA LYS A 545 -30.84 -14.50 0.08
C LYS A 545 -31.39 -13.96 -1.25
N LEU A 546 -30.52 -13.70 -2.22
CA LEU A 546 -30.88 -13.15 -3.54
C LEU A 546 -30.14 -13.93 -4.65
N PRO A 547 -30.56 -15.18 -4.94
CA PRO A 547 -29.82 -16.09 -5.83
C PRO A 547 -29.84 -15.68 -7.31
N ASN A 548 -30.73 -14.75 -7.68
CA ASN A 548 -30.87 -14.21 -9.02
C ASN A 548 -29.79 -13.18 -9.36
N VAL A 549 -29.04 -12.68 -8.36
CA VAL A 549 -27.85 -11.85 -8.57
C VAL A 549 -26.61 -12.71 -8.46
N THR A 550 -25.84 -12.82 -9.54
CA THR A 550 -24.62 -13.63 -9.61
C THR A 550 -23.43 -12.78 -10.01
N PHE A 551 -22.39 -12.80 -9.16
CA PHE A 551 -21.06 -12.29 -9.51
C PHE A 551 -20.22 -13.40 -10.09
N TRP A 552 -19.60 -13.14 -11.23
CA TRP A 552 -18.73 -14.08 -11.93
C TRP A 552 -17.29 -13.60 -11.85
N ASP A 553 -16.41 -14.39 -11.23
CA ASP A 553 -14.96 -14.15 -11.28
C ASP A 553 -14.39 -14.85 -12.50
N LEU A 554 -13.86 -14.07 -13.43
CA LEU A 554 -13.18 -14.57 -14.62
C LEU A 554 -11.67 -14.68 -14.38
N PRO A 555 -11.03 -15.69 -15.00
CA PRO A 555 -9.59 -15.81 -14.95
C PRO A 555 -8.90 -14.63 -15.64
N GLY A 556 -7.83 -14.11 -15.04
CA GLY A 556 -6.96 -13.12 -15.66
C GLY A 556 -6.32 -13.62 -16.96
N MET A 557 -6.17 -12.69 -17.92
CA MET A 557 -5.66 -12.93 -19.29
C MET A 557 -4.28 -13.62 -19.36
N MET A 558 -3.46 -13.54 -18.30
CA MET A 558 -2.11 -14.12 -18.27
C MET A 558 -2.09 -15.65 -18.13
N THR A 559 -3.23 -16.28 -17.81
CA THR A 559 -3.29 -17.69 -17.42
C THR A 559 -3.60 -18.62 -18.60
N ILE A 560 -3.89 -18.06 -19.79
CA ILE A 560 -4.35 -18.82 -20.96
C ILE A 560 -3.66 -18.28 -22.21
N THR A 561 -3.16 -19.15 -23.08
CA THR A 561 -2.69 -18.79 -24.42
C THR A 561 -3.82 -18.14 -25.21
N PHE A 562 -3.81 -16.80 -25.27
CA PHE A 562 -4.99 -16.01 -25.62
C PHE A 562 -5.30 -16.05 -27.11
N GLN A 563 -6.49 -16.58 -27.44
CA GLN A 563 -7.20 -16.30 -28.70
C GLN A 563 -8.54 -15.64 -28.34
N PRO A 564 -8.71 -14.32 -28.58
CA PRO A 564 -9.84 -13.54 -28.05
C PRO A 564 -11.20 -14.18 -28.35
N GLN A 565 -11.42 -14.64 -29.58
CA GLN A 565 -12.69 -15.24 -29.98
C GLN A 565 -12.99 -16.56 -29.25
N LYS A 566 -11.97 -17.40 -29.00
CA LYS A 566 -12.12 -18.64 -28.23
C LYS A 566 -12.37 -18.34 -26.76
N TYR A 567 -11.71 -17.32 -26.21
CA TYR A 567 -11.90 -16.88 -24.83
C TYR A 567 -13.31 -16.34 -24.60
N LEU A 568 -13.78 -15.42 -25.44
CA LEU A 568 -15.13 -14.85 -25.38
C LEU A 568 -16.22 -15.93 -25.43
N LYS A 569 -16.05 -16.93 -26.31
CA LYS A 569 -16.96 -18.06 -26.43
C LYS A 569 -16.91 -18.98 -25.21
N LYS A 570 -15.71 -19.35 -24.74
CA LYS A 570 -15.52 -20.20 -23.54
C LYS A 570 -16.13 -19.57 -22.30
N MET A 571 -15.98 -18.25 -22.16
CA MET A 571 -16.44 -17.49 -21.01
C MET A 571 -17.87 -16.97 -21.15
N LYS A 572 -18.56 -17.26 -22.26
CA LYS A 572 -19.96 -16.93 -22.53
C LYS A 572 -20.34 -15.46 -22.28
N PHE A 573 -19.59 -14.55 -22.91
CA PHE A 573 -19.75 -13.09 -22.69
C PHE A 573 -21.17 -12.55 -22.96
N GLY A 574 -21.98 -13.23 -23.77
CA GLY A 574 -23.37 -12.83 -24.02
C GLY A 574 -24.31 -12.93 -22.81
N GLU A 575 -23.93 -13.69 -21.76
CA GLU A 575 -24.78 -13.96 -20.59
C GLU A 575 -24.71 -12.85 -19.52
N TYR A 576 -23.75 -11.92 -19.59
CA TYR A 576 -23.50 -10.92 -18.55
C TYR A 576 -24.16 -9.57 -18.82
N ASP A 577 -24.70 -8.94 -17.79
CA ASP A 577 -25.27 -7.59 -17.82
C ASP A 577 -24.17 -6.52 -17.75
N PHE A 578 -23.18 -6.69 -16.86
CA PHE A 578 -22.08 -5.74 -16.66
C PHE A 578 -20.71 -6.40 -16.68
N PHE A 579 -19.72 -5.67 -17.19
CA PHE A 579 -18.31 -6.05 -17.21
C PHE A 579 -17.48 -5.08 -16.38
N ILE A 580 -16.79 -5.59 -15.36
CA ILE A 580 -15.91 -4.80 -14.48
C ILE A 580 -14.48 -5.27 -14.66
N ILE A 581 -13.60 -4.38 -15.10
CA ILE A 581 -12.15 -4.61 -15.18
C ILE A 581 -11.50 -3.94 -13.97
N ILE A 582 -10.87 -4.75 -13.11
CA ILE A 582 -10.22 -4.30 -11.86
C ILE A 582 -8.70 -4.30 -12.02
N SER A 583 -8.09 -3.15 -11.72
CA SER A 583 -6.64 -3.01 -11.55
C SER A 583 -6.31 -2.30 -10.25
N SER A 584 -5.20 -2.67 -9.62
CA SER A 584 -4.65 -1.94 -8.46
C SER A 584 -3.40 -1.13 -8.79
N THR A 585 -2.98 -1.12 -10.06
CA THR A 585 -1.84 -0.33 -10.51
C THR A 585 -2.19 0.27 -11.87
N CYS A 586 -1.49 -0.09 -12.94
CA CYS A 586 -1.78 0.42 -14.28
C CYS A 586 -2.84 -0.43 -15.02
N PHE A 587 -3.48 0.20 -16.01
CA PHE A 587 -4.24 -0.48 -17.06
C PHE A 587 -3.24 -1.15 -18.01
N LYS A 588 -3.21 -2.48 -18.02
CA LYS A 588 -2.18 -3.24 -18.74
C LYS A 588 -2.62 -3.57 -20.17
N ILE A 589 -1.65 -3.92 -21.01
CA ILE A 589 -1.93 -4.25 -22.42
C ILE A 589 -2.86 -5.46 -22.58
N ASN A 590 -2.81 -6.40 -21.63
CA ASN A 590 -3.72 -7.53 -21.61
C ASN A 590 -5.14 -7.11 -21.25
N ASP A 591 -5.29 -6.17 -20.31
CA ASP A 591 -6.59 -5.58 -19.97
C ASP A 591 -7.15 -4.80 -21.17
N ALA A 592 -6.29 -4.15 -21.96
CA ALA A 592 -6.67 -3.45 -23.19
C ALA A 592 -7.26 -4.38 -24.26
N HIS A 593 -6.63 -5.53 -24.53
CA HIS A 593 -7.17 -6.49 -25.50
C HIS A 593 -8.53 -7.06 -25.05
N LEU A 594 -8.69 -7.29 -23.74
CA LEU A 594 -9.97 -7.74 -23.17
C LEU A 594 -11.03 -6.64 -23.25
N ALA A 595 -10.67 -5.42 -22.88
CA ALA A 595 -11.53 -4.25 -22.98
C ALA A 595 -11.99 -4.00 -24.43
N GLU A 596 -11.09 -4.13 -25.41
CA GLU A 596 -11.42 -4.02 -26.83
C GLU A 596 -12.45 -5.08 -27.24
N ALA A 597 -12.24 -6.32 -26.81
CA ALA A 597 -13.14 -7.42 -27.07
C ALA A 597 -14.52 -7.20 -26.44
N ILE A 598 -14.58 -6.68 -25.21
CA ILE A 598 -15.83 -6.35 -24.53
C ILE A 598 -16.53 -5.19 -25.24
N ARG A 599 -15.81 -4.12 -25.59
CA ARG A 599 -16.37 -2.90 -26.18
C ARG A 599 -17.04 -3.12 -27.53
N ARG A 600 -16.67 -4.18 -28.25
CA ARG A 600 -17.37 -4.63 -29.47
C ARG A 600 -18.75 -5.23 -29.21
N MET A 601 -19.07 -5.58 -27.95
CA MET A 601 -20.30 -6.26 -27.56
C MET A 601 -21.14 -5.44 -26.58
N LYS A 602 -20.52 -4.89 -25.52
CA LYS A 602 -21.17 -4.13 -24.44
C LYS A 602 -20.20 -3.10 -23.83
N ASN A 603 -20.73 -2.21 -23.00
CA ASN A 603 -19.92 -1.34 -22.18
C ASN A 603 -19.21 -2.12 -21.06
N PHE A 604 -18.07 -1.60 -20.60
CA PHE A 604 -17.37 -2.08 -19.41
C PHE A 604 -17.03 -0.91 -18.51
N TYR A 605 -16.78 -1.20 -17.23
CA TYR A 605 -16.39 -0.23 -16.23
C TYR A 605 -14.99 -0.55 -15.74
N PHE A 606 -14.16 0.49 -15.60
CA PHE A 606 -12.83 0.34 -15.07
C PHE A 606 -12.81 0.75 -13.60
N VAL A 607 -12.41 -0.18 -12.74
CA VAL A 607 -12.32 0.03 -11.29
C VAL A 607 -10.86 -0.04 -10.86
N ARG A 608 -10.37 1.09 -10.32
CA ARG A 608 -9.05 1.19 -9.71
C ARG A 608 -9.17 0.93 -8.20
N THR A 609 -8.80 -0.27 -7.78
CA THR A 609 -8.80 -0.71 -6.37
C THR A 609 -7.53 -0.29 -5.64
N LYS A 610 -7.49 -0.37 -4.30
CA LYS A 610 -6.30 -0.07 -3.47
C LYS A 610 -5.86 1.39 -3.42
N VAL A 611 -6.76 2.34 -3.69
CA VAL A 611 -6.45 3.77 -3.61
C VAL A 611 -6.11 4.23 -2.19
N ASP A 612 -6.61 3.54 -1.18
CA ASP A 612 -6.22 3.66 0.23
C ASP A 612 -4.73 3.36 0.45
N SER A 613 -4.18 2.33 -0.20
CA SER A 613 -2.75 2.02 -0.15
C SER A 613 -1.90 3.08 -0.85
N ASP A 614 -2.42 3.67 -1.93
CA ASP A 614 -1.75 4.77 -2.63
C ASP A 614 -1.71 6.04 -1.76
N LEU A 615 -2.84 6.36 -1.10
CA LEU A 615 -2.92 7.47 -0.16
C LEU A 615 -2.03 7.25 1.06
N HIS A 616 -2.01 6.04 1.63
CA HIS A 616 -1.13 5.69 2.74
C HIS A 616 0.35 5.85 2.35
N SER A 617 0.73 5.32 1.19
CA SER A 617 2.09 5.48 0.66
C SER A 617 2.44 6.95 0.44
N ALA A 618 1.51 7.74 -0.12
CA ALA A 618 1.71 9.17 -0.35
C ALA A 618 1.88 9.94 0.96
N LYS A 619 1.03 9.68 1.97
CA LYS A 619 1.08 10.30 3.30
C LYS A 619 2.42 10.05 3.99
N ILE A 620 2.95 8.82 3.91
CA ILE A 620 4.27 8.48 4.46
C ILE A 620 5.39 9.13 3.64
N SER A 621 5.30 9.09 2.31
CA SER A 621 6.37 9.58 1.44
C SER A 621 6.50 11.10 1.38
N LYS A 622 5.40 11.82 1.60
CA LYS A 622 5.21 13.25 1.35
C LYS A 622 4.27 13.89 2.39
N PRO A 623 4.58 13.84 3.70
CA PRO A 623 3.65 14.26 4.75
C PRO A 623 3.30 15.75 4.67
N SER A 624 4.27 16.62 4.33
CA SER A 624 4.04 18.08 4.24
C SER A 624 3.27 18.54 3.00
N ALA A 625 3.31 17.76 1.91
CA ALA A 625 2.61 18.06 0.66
C ALA A 625 1.40 17.13 0.43
N PHE A 626 0.99 16.37 1.45
CA PHE A 626 -0.10 15.42 1.33
C PHE A 626 -1.42 16.15 1.16
N ASN A 627 -2.04 15.98 0.00
CA ASN A 627 -3.40 16.42 -0.28
C ASN A 627 -4.19 15.24 -0.88
N LYS A 628 -5.19 14.74 -0.14
CA LYS A 628 -6.01 13.59 -0.53
C LYS A 628 -6.63 13.80 -1.92
N ASP A 629 -7.24 14.95 -2.16
CA ASP A 629 -7.98 15.23 -3.40
C ASP A 629 -7.06 15.34 -4.61
N GLU A 630 -5.91 16.00 -4.46
CA GLU A 630 -4.92 16.09 -5.53
C GLU A 630 -4.37 14.71 -5.92
N ILE A 631 -4.10 13.84 -4.94
CA ILE A 631 -3.60 12.49 -5.20
C ILE A 631 -4.65 11.68 -5.95
N LEU A 632 -5.91 11.72 -5.50
CA LEU A 632 -7.01 11.03 -6.17
C LEU A 632 -7.22 11.53 -7.60
N GLN A 633 -7.17 12.85 -7.81
CA GLN A 633 -7.25 13.43 -9.14
C GLN A 633 -6.10 12.96 -10.04
N ARG A 634 -4.87 12.92 -9.54
CA ARG A 634 -3.72 12.40 -10.30
C ARG A 634 -3.92 10.94 -10.66
N VAL A 635 -4.27 10.08 -9.70
CA VAL A 635 -4.53 8.65 -9.96
C VAL A 635 -5.62 8.46 -11.01
N ARG A 636 -6.70 9.26 -10.95
CA ARG A 636 -7.78 9.23 -11.94
C ARG A 636 -7.28 9.64 -13.33
N SER A 637 -6.60 10.78 -13.44
CA SER A 637 -6.04 11.28 -14.71
C SER A 637 -5.09 10.27 -15.34
N ASP A 638 -4.26 9.59 -14.54
CA ASP A 638 -3.35 8.56 -15.04
C ASP A 638 -4.09 7.37 -15.62
N CYS A 639 -5.16 6.92 -14.95
CA CYS A 639 -6.00 5.84 -15.47
C CYS A 639 -6.66 6.24 -16.79
N VAL A 640 -7.15 7.48 -16.89
CA VAL A 640 -7.73 8.02 -18.13
C VAL A 640 -6.70 8.05 -19.25
N THR A 641 -5.51 8.61 -19.02
CA THR A 641 -4.42 8.64 -20.03
C THR A 641 -4.00 7.24 -20.46
N GLN A 642 -3.94 6.27 -19.54
CA GLN A 642 -3.61 4.88 -19.88
C GLN A 642 -4.68 4.23 -20.75
N LEU A 643 -5.96 4.48 -20.44
CA LEU A 643 -7.09 4.02 -21.25
C LEU A 643 -7.07 4.68 -22.63
N GLU A 644 -6.81 5.98 -22.73
CA GLU A 644 -6.67 6.71 -23.99
C GLU A 644 -5.55 6.13 -24.86
N ASN A 645 -4.37 5.93 -24.29
CA ASN A 645 -3.23 5.31 -24.98
C ASN A 645 -3.52 3.88 -25.47
N ALA A 646 -4.44 3.19 -24.81
CA ALA A 646 -4.91 1.86 -25.19
C ALA A 646 -6.08 1.88 -26.18
N ASN A 647 -6.44 3.04 -26.76
CA ASN A 647 -7.64 3.25 -27.58
C ASN A 647 -8.94 2.88 -26.85
N MET A 648 -8.99 3.12 -25.54
CA MET A 648 -10.15 2.90 -24.65
C MET A 648 -10.67 4.22 -24.04
N GLY A 649 -10.42 5.36 -24.70
CA GLY A 649 -10.93 6.67 -24.29
C GLY A 649 -12.46 6.70 -24.13
N GLY A 650 -12.93 7.58 -23.24
CA GLY A 650 -14.35 7.72 -22.87
C GLY A 650 -14.85 6.70 -21.83
N THR A 651 -13.99 5.78 -21.39
CA THR A 651 -14.32 4.81 -20.33
C THR A 651 -14.34 5.51 -18.96
N GLN A 652 -15.39 5.28 -18.18
CA GLN A 652 -15.50 5.83 -16.83
C GLN A 652 -14.56 5.09 -15.86
N VAL A 653 -13.81 5.85 -15.06
CA VAL A 653 -12.86 5.35 -14.06
C VAL A 653 -13.46 5.54 -12.67
N PHE A 654 -13.53 4.45 -11.90
CA PHE A 654 -13.99 4.46 -10.51
C PHE A 654 -12.84 4.10 -9.57
N LEU A 655 -12.52 5.01 -8.65
CA LEU A 655 -11.53 4.81 -7.60
C LEU A 655 -12.22 4.19 -6.37
N ILE A 656 -11.82 2.98 -5.99
CA ILE A 656 -12.46 2.22 -4.91
C ILE A 656 -11.39 1.73 -3.93
N PRO A 657 -11.56 1.95 -2.62
CA PRO A 657 -10.58 1.51 -1.64
C PRO A 657 -10.69 0.00 -1.39
N SER A 658 -9.68 -0.56 -0.74
CA SER A 658 -9.65 -1.99 -0.38
C SER A 658 -10.59 -2.35 0.76
N PHE A 659 -11.00 -1.37 1.58
CA PHE A 659 -11.62 -1.61 2.89
C PHE A 659 -12.99 -0.92 3.09
N ASP A 660 -13.21 0.27 2.54
CA ASP A 660 -14.39 1.10 2.85
C ASP A 660 -15.20 1.47 1.60
N LEU A 661 -16.26 0.72 1.29
CA LEU A 661 -17.13 1.03 0.14
C LEU A 661 -17.99 2.29 0.33
N SER A 662 -17.98 2.92 1.51
CA SER A 662 -18.71 4.18 1.75
C SER A 662 -17.97 5.43 1.28
N ASP A 663 -16.65 5.34 1.09
CA ASP A 663 -15.79 6.43 0.63
C ASP A 663 -15.54 6.33 -0.89
N TYR A 664 -15.07 7.42 -1.50
CA TYR A 664 -14.68 7.54 -2.92
C TYR A 664 -15.82 7.25 -3.92
N ASP A 665 -15.54 6.52 -5.02
CA ASP A 665 -16.43 6.46 -6.19
C ASP A 665 -17.43 5.30 -6.15
N PHE A 666 -17.44 4.46 -5.11
CA PHE A 666 -18.35 3.30 -5.05
C PHE A 666 -19.84 3.70 -5.08
N PRO A 667 -20.31 4.75 -4.37
CA PRO A 667 -21.71 5.20 -4.49
C PRO A 667 -22.06 5.68 -5.91
N HIS A 668 -21.08 6.25 -6.60
CA HIS A 668 -21.25 6.65 -8.00
C HIS A 668 -21.29 5.44 -8.95
N LEU A 669 -20.48 4.41 -8.68
CA LEU A 669 -20.52 3.14 -9.39
C LEU A 669 -21.90 2.47 -9.26
N GLU A 670 -22.44 2.44 -8.04
CA GLU A 670 -23.74 1.85 -7.73
C GLU A 670 -24.88 2.53 -8.51
N THR A 671 -24.92 3.87 -8.47
CA THR A 671 -25.92 4.65 -9.22
C THR A 671 -25.77 4.49 -10.73
N THR A 672 -24.54 4.33 -11.23
CA THR A 672 -24.28 4.06 -12.65
C THR A 672 -24.86 2.70 -13.07
N PHE A 673 -24.61 1.64 -12.30
CA PHE A 673 -25.18 0.32 -12.59
C PHE A 673 -26.71 0.34 -12.60
N LEU A 674 -27.35 0.97 -11.61
CA LEU A 674 -28.81 1.01 -11.55
C LEU A 674 -29.46 1.82 -12.68
N ARG A 675 -28.77 2.82 -13.22
CA ARG A 675 -29.25 3.61 -14.36
C ARG A 675 -29.13 2.86 -15.68
N GLU A 676 -28.10 2.03 -15.83
CA GLU A 676 -27.83 1.29 -17.08
C GLU A 676 -28.50 -0.07 -17.13
N LEU A 677 -28.97 -0.59 -16.00
CA LEU A 677 -29.71 -1.84 -15.93
C LEU A 677 -31.17 -1.64 -16.39
N PRO A 678 -31.79 -2.62 -17.09
CA PRO A 678 -33.22 -2.55 -17.40
C PRO A 678 -34.07 -2.46 -16.13
N ALA A 679 -35.13 -1.64 -16.15
CA ALA A 679 -35.94 -1.33 -14.96
C ALA A 679 -36.43 -2.55 -14.18
N HIS A 680 -36.88 -3.62 -14.88
CA HIS A 680 -37.35 -4.85 -14.25
C HIS A 680 -36.24 -5.59 -13.46
N LYS A 681 -34.97 -5.41 -13.83
CA LYS A 681 -33.82 -5.97 -13.10
C LYS A 681 -33.33 -5.07 -11.97
N CYS A 682 -33.67 -3.77 -12.00
CA CYS A 682 -33.20 -2.80 -11.02
C CYS A 682 -33.65 -3.13 -9.60
N HIS A 683 -34.89 -3.62 -9.42
CA HIS A 683 -35.41 -3.93 -8.09
C HIS A 683 -34.54 -4.97 -7.37
N ILE A 684 -34.30 -6.13 -7.98
CA ILE A 684 -33.57 -7.22 -7.34
C ILE A 684 -32.09 -6.87 -7.12
N PHE A 685 -31.47 -6.18 -8.08
CA PHE A 685 -30.10 -5.70 -7.92
C PHE A 685 -30.00 -4.62 -6.83
N MET A 686 -30.99 -3.75 -6.71
CA MET A 686 -31.04 -2.72 -5.67
C MET A 686 -31.16 -3.32 -4.28
N GLN A 687 -31.99 -4.34 -4.08
CA GLN A 687 -32.06 -5.04 -2.79
C GLN A 687 -30.73 -5.72 -2.44
N TYR A 688 -30.00 -6.19 -3.46
CA TYR A 688 -28.68 -6.80 -3.29
C TYR A 688 -27.59 -5.79 -2.93
N LEU A 689 -27.64 -4.54 -3.38
CA LEU A 689 -26.53 -3.61 -3.19
C LEU A 689 -26.31 -3.26 -1.70
N PRO A 690 -25.06 -2.98 -1.28
CA PRO A 690 -24.77 -2.64 0.11
C PRO A 690 -25.35 -1.27 0.52
N ASN A 691 -25.80 -1.12 1.78
CA ASN A 691 -26.24 0.17 2.31
C ASN A 691 -25.04 0.96 2.84
N VAL A 692 -24.30 1.57 1.93
CA VAL A 692 -23.07 2.32 2.24
C VAL A 692 -23.33 3.77 2.68
N MET A 693 -24.51 4.32 2.37
CA MET A 693 -24.90 5.69 2.74
C MET A 693 -26.43 5.82 2.83
N GLU A 694 -26.94 6.91 3.42
CA GLU A 694 -28.39 7.14 3.53
C GLU A 694 -29.09 7.15 2.18
N ALA A 695 -28.44 7.69 1.13
CA ALA A 695 -29.00 7.69 -0.22
C ALA A 695 -29.16 6.26 -0.80
N ALA A 696 -28.34 5.28 -0.37
CA ALA A 696 -28.52 3.88 -0.76
C ALA A 696 -29.72 3.25 -0.05
N ILE A 697 -29.87 3.54 1.25
CA ILE A 697 -31.03 3.12 2.05
C ILE A 697 -32.32 3.71 1.46
N ASP A 698 -32.32 5.00 1.13
CA ASP A 698 -33.48 5.69 0.55
C ASP A 698 -33.85 5.11 -0.83
N ARG A 699 -32.87 4.76 -1.67
CA ARG A 699 -33.12 4.08 -2.95
C ARG A 699 -33.80 2.72 -2.74
N LYS A 700 -33.26 1.88 -1.85
CA LYS A 700 -33.89 0.58 -1.51
C LYS A 700 -35.32 0.74 -1.01
N ARG A 701 -35.56 1.70 -0.11
CA ARG A 701 -36.89 2.06 0.38
C ARG A 701 -37.82 2.40 -0.79
N ASP A 702 -37.40 3.30 -1.66
CA ASP A 702 -38.22 3.78 -2.77
C ASP A 702 -38.59 2.66 -3.74
N SER A 703 -37.68 1.71 -3.97
CA SER A 703 -37.92 0.51 -4.77
C SER A 703 -38.94 -0.44 -4.11
N LEU A 704 -38.83 -0.70 -2.80
CA LEU A 704 -39.81 -1.51 -2.06
C LEU A 704 -41.17 -0.84 -1.99
N LYS A 705 -41.19 0.49 -1.78
CA LYS A 705 -42.42 1.29 -1.74
C LYS A 705 -43.20 1.22 -3.05
N GLN A 706 -42.51 1.23 -4.19
CA GLN A 706 -43.14 1.02 -5.49
C GLN A 706 -43.72 -0.39 -5.62
N LYS A 707 -42.99 -1.43 -5.20
CA LYS A 707 -43.46 -2.83 -5.26
C LYS A 707 -44.73 -3.02 -4.42
N VAL A 708 -44.71 -2.57 -3.16
CA VAL A 708 -45.85 -2.61 -2.23
C VAL A 708 -47.05 -1.85 -2.78
N TRP A 709 -46.82 -0.71 -3.44
CA TRP A 709 -47.89 0.07 -4.05
C TRP A 709 -48.53 -0.63 -5.26
N LEU A 710 -47.73 -1.33 -6.08
CA LEU A 710 -48.22 -2.14 -7.19
C LEU A 710 -49.02 -3.36 -6.71
N GLU A 711 -48.52 -4.07 -5.70
CA GLU A 711 -49.22 -5.20 -5.07
C GLU A 711 -50.56 -4.75 -4.47
N ALA A 712 -50.57 -3.59 -3.82
CA ALA A 712 -51.80 -2.97 -3.37
C ALA A 712 -52.71 -2.67 -4.56
N LEU A 713 -52.27 -1.90 -5.56
CA LEU A 713 -53.13 -1.56 -6.70
C LEU A 713 -53.76 -2.82 -7.36
N MET A 714 -52.98 -3.89 -7.51
CA MET A 714 -53.45 -5.18 -8.03
C MET A 714 -54.54 -5.80 -7.15
N ALA A 715 -54.34 -5.86 -5.84
CA ALA A 715 -55.31 -6.41 -4.90
C ALA A 715 -56.59 -5.54 -4.79
N GLY A 716 -56.45 -4.21 -4.86
CA GLY A 716 -57.58 -3.28 -4.85
C GLY A 716 -58.43 -3.32 -6.13
N ALA A 717 -57.79 -3.51 -7.29
CA ALA A 717 -58.49 -3.64 -8.58
C ALA A 717 -59.17 -5.02 -8.75
N SER A 718 -58.76 -6.02 -7.98
CA SER A 718 -59.34 -7.38 -8.01
C SER A 718 -60.48 -7.59 -7.00
N ALA A 719 -60.75 -6.62 -6.13
CA ALA A 719 -61.76 -6.75 -5.08
C ALA A 719 -63.18 -6.47 -5.61
N THR A 720 -64.06 -7.47 -5.56
CA THR A 720 -65.45 -7.39 -6.05
C THR A 720 -66.45 -6.76 -5.05
N ILE A 721 -66.08 -6.57 -3.77
CA ILE A 721 -66.94 -5.97 -2.73
C ILE A 721 -66.08 -5.15 -1.76
N SER A 722 -66.58 -3.97 -1.35
CA SER A 722 -66.01 -3.13 -0.28
C SER A 722 -66.15 -3.81 1.09
N PHE A 723 -65.21 -4.66 1.48
CA PHE A 723 -65.30 -5.42 2.74
C PHE A 723 -64.83 -4.62 3.98
N LEU A 724 -65.75 -4.45 4.94
CA LEU A 724 -65.46 -4.27 6.38
C LEU A 724 -65.02 -5.64 6.93
N GLY A 725 -63.77 -5.77 7.41
CA GLY A 725 -63.25 -7.00 8.04
C GLY A 725 -62.16 -6.72 9.09
N PHE A 726 -61.93 -7.67 10.00
CA PHE A 726 -60.90 -7.67 11.07
C PHE A 726 -59.64 -8.39 10.58
N ILE A 727 -58.42 -7.93 10.97
CA ILE A 727 -57.15 -8.53 10.53
C ILE A 727 -57.18 -10.02 10.85
N SER A 728 -57.07 -10.88 9.83
CA SER A 728 -57.05 -12.33 10.01
C SER A 728 -55.66 -12.80 10.48
N ASP A 729 -55.59 -13.96 11.12
CA ASP A 729 -54.31 -14.56 11.53
C ASP A 729 -53.36 -14.74 10.34
N ASN A 730 -53.90 -15.06 9.15
CA ASN A 730 -53.14 -15.16 7.90
C ASN A 730 -52.60 -13.81 7.40
N ASP A 731 -53.27 -12.68 7.73
CA ASP A 731 -52.75 -11.35 7.42
C ASP A 731 -51.66 -10.92 8.42
N VAL A 732 -51.74 -11.37 9.67
CA VAL A 732 -50.67 -11.19 10.67
C VAL A 732 -49.43 -11.98 10.25
N GLU A 733 -49.58 -13.24 9.84
CA GLU A 733 -48.49 -14.09 9.35
C GLU A 733 -47.78 -13.45 8.14
N LYS A 734 -48.53 -12.96 7.14
CA LYS A 734 -47.96 -12.22 6.00
C LYS A 734 -47.24 -10.94 6.40
N LEU A 735 -47.74 -10.23 7.42
CA LEU A 735 -47.11 -9.02 7.95
C LEU A 735 -45.81 -9.35 8.71
N GLU A 736 -45.75 -10.47 9.43
CA GLU A 736 -44.54 -11.00 10.06
C GLU A 736 -43.48 -11.40 9.03
N GLU A 737 -43.87 -12.12 7.98
CA GLU A 737 -43.01 -12.47 6.85
C GLU A 737 -42.47 -11.21 6.16
N THR A 738 -43.34 -10.22 5.91
CA THR A 738 -42.95 -8.95 5.30
C THR A 738 -41.95 -8.18 6.17
N LEU A 739 -42.20 -8.08 7.47
CA LEU A 739 -41.29 -7.42 8.40
C LEU A 739 -39.93 -8.13 8.46
N THR A 740 -39.93 -9.46 8.47
CA THR A 740 -38.72 -10.29 8.43
C THR A 740 -37.93 -10.03 7.16
N LEU A 741 -38.60 -9.98 6.01
CA LEU A 741 -37.99 -9.69 4.72
C LEU A 741 -37.35 -8.30 4.69
N TYR A 742 -38.08 -7.26 5.14
CA TYR A 742 -37.52 -5.91 5.23
C TYR A 742 -36.33 -5.85 6.17
N ARG A 743 -36.46 -6.42 7.37
CA ARG A 743 -35.32 -6.51 8.31
C ARG A 743 -34.14 -7.20 7.64
N SER A 744 -34.34 -8.22 6.82
CA SER A 744 -33.22 -8.86 6.12
C SER A 744 -32.59 -8.00 5.02
N TYR A 745 -33.37 -7.32 4.18
CA TYR A 745 -32.86 -6.43 3.11
C TYR A 745 -32.09 -5.21 3.65
N PHE A 746 -32.44 -4.75 4.84
CA PHE A 746 -31.76 -3.68 5.57
C PHE A 746 -30.82 -4.21 6.67
N GLY A 747 -30.64 -5.53 6.74
CA GLY A 747 -29.74 -6.24 7.63
C GLY A 747 -29.88 -5.96 9.11
N LEU A 748 -31.13 -5.85 9.52
CA LEU A 748 -31.62 -5.82 10.88
C LEU A 748 -32.23 -7.17 11.30
N ASP A 749 -32.01 -8.24 10.52
CA ASP A 749 -32.35 -9.59 10.94
C ASP A 749 -31.48 -10.04 12.14
N ASP A 750 -31.95 -11.04 12.88
CA ASP A 750 -31.33 -11.37 14.16
C ASP A 750 -29.87 -11.82 14.03
N SER A 751 -29.52 -12.54 12.95
CA SER A 751 -28.14 -12.96 12.69
C SER A 751 -27.22 -11.75 12.44
N SER A 752 -27.73 -10.75 11.73
CA SER A 752 -27.00 -9.53 11.44
C SER A 752 -26.83 -8.67 12.68
N LEU A 753 -27.87 -8.53 13.51
CA LEU A 753 -27.79 -7.80 14.78
C LEU A 753 -26.83 -8.48 15.78
N GLU A 754 -26.79 -9.82 15.82
CA GLU A 754 -25.80 -10.55 16.63
C GLU A 754 -24.36 -10.31 16.16
N THR A 755 -24.15 -10.25 14.85
CA THR A 755 -22.84 -9.96 14.26
C THR A 755 -22.38 -8.54 14.61
N ILE A 756 -23.28 -7.56 14.50
CA ILE A 756 -23.04 -6.17 14.94
C ILE A 756 -22.71 -6.13 16.43
N ALA A 757 -23.48 -6.83 17.26
CA ALA A 757 -23.30 -6.83 18.70
C ALA A 757 -21.92 -7.38 19.09
N LYS A 758 -21.48 -8.47 18.44
CA LYS A 758 -20.12 -9.02 18.60
C LYS A 758 -19.03 -8.02 18.21
N ASP A 759 -19.17 -7.36 17.06
CA ASP A 759 -18.21 -6.37 16.57
C ASP A 759 -18.15 -5.11 17.45
N LEU A 760 -19.26 -4.74 18.07
CA LEU A 760 -19.38 -3.62 19.00
C LEU A 760 -19.01 -3.98 20.44
N HIS A 761 -18.76 -5.26 20.74
CA HIS A 761 -18.56 -5.79 22.09
C HIS A 761 -19.74 -5.47 23.05
N VAL A 762 -20.97 -5.60 22.56
CA VAL A 762 -22.21 -5.43 23.35
C VAL A 762 -23.11 -6.66 23.22
N SER A 763 -24.12 -6.78 24.07
CA SER A 763 -25.13 -7.83 23.91
C SER A 763 -26.12 -7.49 22.80
N ALA A 764 -26.64 -8.50 22.12
CA ALA A 764 -27.65 -8.32 21.07
C ALA A 764 -28.93 -7.70 21.62
N GLU A 765 -29.27 -7.96 22.88
CA GLU A 765 -30.42 -7.37 23.58
C GLU A 765 -30.24 -5.86 23.78
N LYS A 766 -29.05 -5.41 24.22
CA LYS A 766 -28.75 -3.97 24.35
C LYS A 766 -28.84 -3.27 23.00
N LEU A 767 -28.38 -3.91 21.93
CA LEU A 767 -28.51 -3.38 20.58
C LEU A 767 -29.98 -3.31 20.13
N LYS A 768 -30.75 -4.40 20.28
CA LYS A 768 -32.17 -4.46 19.93
C LYS A 768 -33.02 -3.47 20.72
N ALA A 769 -32.69 -3.18 21.98
CA ALA A 769 -33.40 -2.20 22.81
C ALA A 769 -33.35 -0.77 22.26
N ASN A 770 -32.36 -0.46 21.40
CA ASN A 770 -32.19 0.85 20.78
C ASN A 770 -32.78 0.94 19.36
N LEU A 771 -33.43 -0.12 18.90
CA LEU A 771 -34.08 -0.21 17.59
C LEU A 771 -35.59 -0.42 17.78
N THR A 772 -36.39 -0.02 16.79
CA THR A 772 -37.86 -0.10 16.89
C THR A 772 -38.40 -1.35 16.20
N SER A 773 -37.83 -1.71 15.04
CA SER A 773 -38.28 -2.82 14.20
C SER A 773 -38.25 -4.21 14.83
N PRO A 774 -37.32 -4.55 15.76
CA PRO A 774 -37.36 -5.86 16.42
C PRO A 774 -38.58 -6.06 17.34
N HIS A 775 -39.23 -4.97 17.77
CA HIS A 775 -40.32 -5.00 18.75
C HIS A 775 -41.71 -4.76 18.16
N LEU A 776 -41.81 -4.46 16.86
CA LEU A 776 -43.06 -4.04 16.19
C LEU A 776 -44.22 -5.04 16.33
N LEU A 777 -43.92 -6.33 16.45
CA LEU A 777 -44.91 -7.42 16.57
C LEU A 777 -44.76 -8.19 17.89
N SER A 778 -43.99 -7.66 18.85
CA SER A 778 -43.85 -8.27 20.18
C SER A 778 -45.11 -8.01 21.02
N ALA A 779 -45.57 -9.03 21.75
CA ALA A 779 -46.91 -9.10 22.36
C ALA A 779 -47.19 -8.09 23.51
N GLU A 780 -46.29 -7.14 23.81
CA GLU A 780 -46.39 -6.32 25.03
C GLU A 780 -47.17 -5.01 24.92
N LYS A 781 -47.69 -4.58 23.75
CA LYS A 781 -48.48 -3.33 23.69
C LYS A 781 -49.70 -3.35 22.75
N GLY A 782 -50.84 -3.77 23.30
CA GLY A 782 -52.19 -3.21 23.04
C GLY A 782 -52.89 -3.58 21.71
N PRO A 783 -54.24 -3.68 21.71
CA PRO A 783 -54.99 -4.08 20.53
C PRO A 783 -54.94 -3.00 19.42
N ILE A 784 -54.59 -3.43 18.21
CA ILE A 784 -54.60 -2.60 17.00
C ILE A 784 -56.06 -2.24 16.67
N ALA A 785 -56.39 -0.96 16.78
CA ALA A 785 -57.74 -0.44 16.57
C ALA A 785 -58.29 -0.68 15.15
N SER A 786 -59.58 -1.06 15.10
CA SER A 786 -60.39 -1.52 13.97
C SER A 786 -60.73 -0.48 12.90
N GLY A 787 -60.87 -0.90 11.62
CA GLY A 787 -61.52 -0.14 10.53
C GLY A 787 -60.78 -0.06 9.17
N ILE A 788 -61.39 -0.63 8.11
CA ILE A 788 -61.10 -0.60 6.65
C ILE A 788 -59.84 -1.35 6.16
N TYR A 789 -60.06 -2.51 5.52
CA TYR A 789 -59.12 -3.62 5.29
C TYR A 789 -58.00 -3.35 4.27
N PHE A 790 -58.33 -2.74 3.12
CA PHE A 790 -57.41 -2.67 1.99
C PHE A 790 -56.29 -1.60 2.18
N ARG A 791 -56.64 -0.49 2.83
CA ARG A 791 -55.72 0.59 3.15
C ARG A 791 -54.77 0.22 4.30
N LYS A 792 -55.24 -0.52 5.29
CA LYS A 792 -54.47 -0.79 6.52
C LYS A 792 -53.25 -1.69 6.32
N ILE A 793 -53.34 -2.80 5.59
CA ILE A 793 -52.18 -3.68 5.34
C ILE A 793 -51.10 -2.92 4.56
N PHE A 794 -51.47 -2.20 3.51
CA PHE A 794 -50.55 -1.33 2.77
C PHE A 794 -49.91 -0.25 3.67
N TYR A 795 -50.70 0.42 4.53
CA TYR A 795 -50.16 1.42 5.47
C TYR A 795 -49.25 0.78 6.52
N LEU A 796 -49.56 -0.43 6.99
CA LEU A 796 -48.73 -1.20 7.94
C LEU A 796 -47.42 -1.65 7.28
N GLN A 797 -47.45 -2.17 6.06
CA GLN A 797 -46.25 -2.52 5.30
C GLN A 797 -45.36 -1.30 5.06
N ASN A 798 -45.94 -0.14 4.70
CA ASN A 798 -45.15 1.10 4.59
C ASN A 798 -44.64 1.57 5.95
N TYR A 799 -45.43 1.47 7.01
CA TYR A 799 -44.99 1.81 8.36
C TYR A 799 -43.82 0.92 8.82
N PHE A 800 -43.89 -0.39 8.58
CA PHE A 800 -42.79 -1.32 8.84
C PHE A 800 -41.55 -0.95 8.04
N LEU A 801 -41.71 -0.66 6.74
CA LEU A 801 -40.62 -0.25 5.87
C LEU A 801 -39.94 1.04 6.37
N GLU A 802 -40.70 2.09 6.67
CA GLU A 802 -40.15 3.35 7.17
C GLU A 802 -39.48 3.16 8.56
N THR A 803 -40.05 2.33 9.42
CA THR A 803 -39.44 1.99 10.73
C THR A 803 -38.10 1.25 10.56
N VAL A 804 -38.05 0.23 9.70
CA VAL A 804 -36.82 -0.52 9.37
C VAL A 804 -35.77 0.40 8.73
N VAL A 805 -36.19 1.29 7.83
CA VAL A 805 -35.31 2.29 7.19
C VAL A 805 -34.72 3.26 8.21
N ASN A 806 -35.53 3.74 9.15
CA ASN A 806 -35.06 4.62 10.21
C ASN A 806 -34.06 3.91 11.12
N ASP A 807 -34.33 2.66 11.53
CA ASP A 807 -33.40 1.85 12.31
C ASP A 807 -32.07 1.62 11.55
N ALA A 808 -32.14 1.33 10.24
CA ALA A 808 -30.94 1.18 9.41
C ALA A 808 -30.13 2.48 9.34
N LYS A 809 -30.79 3.64 9.22
CA LYS A 809 -30.12 4.95 9.27
C LYS A 809 -29.53 5.26 10.65
N VAL A 810 -30.19 4.84 11.73
CA VAL A 810 -29.67 4.99 13.10
C VAL A 810 -28.39 4.18 13.29
N LEU A 811 -28.36 2.93 12.83
CA LEU A 811 -27.15 2.11 12.85
C LEU A 811 -26.04 2.71 11.98
N LEU A 812 -26.39 3.23 10.80
CA LEU A 812 -25.44 3.91 9.90
C LEU A 812 -24.81 5.16 10.54
N LYS A 813 -25.60 5.98 11.25
CA LYS A 813 -25.17 7.28 11.83
C LYS A 813 -24.56 7.19 13.23
N LYS A 814 -24.71 6.07 13.94
CA LYS A 814 -24.27 5.85 15.34
C LYS A 814 -24.72 6.87 16.40
N GLN A 815 -25.55 7.86 16.09
CA GLN A 815 -25.64 9.06 16.94
C GLN A 815 -26.35 8.91 18.30
N VAL A 816 -26.91 7.75 18.66
CA VAL A 816 -27.73 7.65 19.90
C VAL A 816 -27.46 6.43 20.79
N ILE A 817 -26.78 5.37 20.33
CA ILE A 817 -26.76 4.11 21.11
C ILE A 817 -25.72 4.09 22.26
N PHE A 818 -24.75 5.02 22.28
CA PHE A 818 -23.67 5.03 23.28
C PHE A 818 -23.40 6.40 23.91
N LYS A 819 -24.42 6.99 24.54
CA LYS A 819 -24.20 7.94 25.64
C LYS A 819 -24.55 7.24 26.95
N ASP A 820 -23.63 6.45 27.50
CA ASP A 820 -23.73 6.12 28.92
C ASP A 820 -23.16 7.31 29.74
N PRO A 821 -23.79 7.71 30.87
CA PRO A 821 -23.24 8.71 31.78
C PRO A 821 -21.95 8.15 32.39
N VAL A 822 -20.90 8.96 32.43
CA VAL A 822 -19.62 8.59 33.06
C VAL A 822 -19.85 8.29 34.54
N GLU A 823 -19.77 7.02 34.94
CA GLU A 823 -19.42 6.66 36.32
C GLU A 823 -17.90 6.77 36.47
N SER A 824 -17.50 7.50 37.50
CA SER A 824 -16.13 7.86 37.81
C SER A 824 -15.30 6.63 38.18
N GLY A 825 -14.29 6.35 37.36
CA GLY A 825 -13.06 5.67 37.79
C GLY A 825 -12.81 4.30 37.19
N GLN A 826 -12.24 4.26 35.97
CA GLN A 826 -11.14 3.35 35.61
C GLN A 826 -10.57 3.66 34.21
N SER A 827 -9.24 3.82 34.18
CA SER A 827 -8.26 3.83 33.09
C SER A 827 -8.64 4.22 31.65
N TYR A 828 -7.94 5.24 31.18
CA TYR A 828 -7.79 5.77 29.81
C TYR A 828 -7.84 4.73 28.67
N LEU A 829 -8.84 4.89 27.79
CA LEU A 829 -8.83 4.42 26.40
C LEU A 829 -8.59 5.64 25.47
N PRO A 830 -7.80 5.53 24.39
CA PRO A 830 -7.50 6.66 23.50
C PRO A 830 -8.74 7.21 22.78
N GLN A 831 -8.86 8.54 22.74
CA GLN A 831 -9.99 9.29 22.17
C GLN A 831 -10.02 9.43 20.63
N ASP A 832 -9.34 8.54 19.88
CA ASP A 832 -9.28 8.62 18.41
C ASP A 832 -10.35 7.80 17.67
N VAL A 833 -11.33 7.23 18.38
CA VAL A 833 -12.49 6.55 17.74
C VAL A 833 -13.57 7.55 17.35
N ARG A 834 -13.28 8.45 16.39
CA ARG A 834 -14.28 9.33 15.79
C ARG A 834 -14.12 9.41 14.28
N ASN A 835 -14.44 8.30 13.60
CA ASN A 835 -15.18 8.21 12.34
C ASN A 835 -15.19 6.74 11.88
N GLU A 836 -15.95 5.90 12.58
CA GLU A 836 -16.20 4.53 12.14
C GLU A 836 -17.48 4.51 11.29
N ASN A 837 -17.35 4.49 9.96
CA ASN A 837 -18.50 4.31 9.07
C ASN A 837 -18.92 2.84 9.07
N TRP A 838 -20.18 2.56 9.35
CA TRP A 838 -20.75 1.23 9.17
C TRP A 838 -21.34 1.15 7.78
N TRP A 839 -21.35 -0.03 7.16
CA TRP A 839 -22.10 -0.24 5.93
C TRP A 839 -22.81 -1.58 5.98
N LEU A 840 -23.98 -1.65 5.37
CA LEU A 840 -24.67 -2.92 5.20
C LEU A 840 -24.17 -3.63 3.94
N THR A 841 -24.02 -4.93 4.02
CA THR A 841 -23.61 -5.83 2.96
C THR A 841 -24.81 -6.30 2.13
N GLY A 842 -24.56 -6.88 0.95
CA GLY A 842 -25.62 -7.39 0.10
C GLY A 842 -26.33 -8.64 0.62
N ASP A 843 -25.69 -9.43 1.49
CA ASP A 843 -26.31 -10.50 2.26
C ASP A 843 -27.01 -10.01 3.54
N GLY A 844 -27.15 -8.70 3.72
CA GLY A 844 -27.90 -8.11 4.81
C GLY A 844 -27.20 -8.22 6.15
N LYS A 845 -25.87 -8.28 6.22
CA LYS A 845 -25.06 -8.13 7.46
C LYS A 845 -24.44 -6.73 7.52
N TRP A 846 -23.95 -6.32 8.68
CA TRP A 846 -23.22 -5.06 8.79
C TRP A 846 -21.72 -5.30 8.86
N GLY A 847 -20.98 -4.51 8.08
CA GLY A 847 -19.53 -4.36 8.17
C GLY A 847 -19.15 -3.14 9.01
N ARG A 848 -18.08 -3.29 9.81
CA ARG A 848 -17.49 -2.21 10.61
C ARG A 848 -16.25 -1.64 9.89
N ASN A 849 -16.19 -0.32 9.67
CA ASN A 849 -14.90 0.34 9.45
C ASN A 849 -14.21 0.43 10.80
N VAL A 850 -13.08 -0.23 10.94
CA VAL A 850 -12.27 -0.13 12.17
C VAL A 850 -11.31 1.08 12.11
N TYR A 851 -11.29 1.87 11.02
CA TYR A 851 -10.23 2.87 10.84
C TYR A 851 -10.69 4.15 10.13
N SER A 852 -10.71 5.27 10.86
CA SER A 852 -10.68 6.62 10.29
C SER A 852 -9.23 7.04 10.01
N PHE A 853 -8.98 7.64 8.84
CA PHE A 853 -7.67 8.18 8.41
C PHE A 853 -7.16 9.39 9.20
#